data_AF-A0A2V9RT42-F1
#
_entry.id   AF-A0A2V9RT42-F1
#
_cell.length_a   1.000
_cell.length_b   1.000
_cell.length_c   1.000
_cell.angle_alpha   90.00
_cell.angle_beta   90.00
_cell.angle_gamma   90.00
#
_symmetry.space_group_name_H-M   'P 1'
#
loop_
_entity.id
_entity.type
_entity.pdbx_description
1 polymer ?
#
loop_
_entity_poly.entity_id
_entity_poly.type
_entity_poly.pdbx_seq_one_letter_code
_entity_poly.pdbx_strand_id
1 'polypeptide(L)'
;MDRILPASTSLDCCLSYDLADARFCYKSSAAGSTAHRCPSWRACRWRLHLQFCSAAKSGNGYTRHYPRLEEEPMNETTDPHNGDETARKYVFVGGSPRSGTSLLGRNIARLEDCTGLKNTGVFEDEGQFLQDVYPTASAYGGSSRCGFDPRMHRTENSELLSPEKVARLRATWHSYWDNTKGIFVEKTPENFLMTRFLQAAFPNSYFVVIRRHPVPTSMGGQKWTVNITSLNRMFEHWLLCYKLFEQDKKYLKQVYELKYEDYVEDPDKYHREIAAFIGTRVPEPPKEDTFRIVLQQWRPSGLRVPERAMEITSAVYSEKYFDRWSYFLTRSPFKGYYRYIARKYEPEFAKYGYSLVKGLIEDEEAVILGNKFSPLVGPIYCLVANLGALWRRSNVRTKYRLKRTLKAILPEFVLDRIRQARRRELLNNARARVSAPSEQPSKHRQRLSALRRRCISLILGDKKDNNNDGKMTTVQNANDSKLKYVFICGLHRSGTSLLGRNIARLKDCTGFTRTGVTEDEGQFLQDVYPISKAYGGAGRFGFDPRAHLTETSALLTPENALKLRQSWDRYWDTSKAIRVEKTPANLLKTRFLQAIFPNSYFIVIRRHPVSVSMANQRWKVSLTPLHNLFEHWLHCYALLEKDRKHLKHIYELSYEDYVRNPDKYHEEIWSLQSEVLQSLV
;
A
#
# COMPACT_ATOMS: atom_id res chain seq x y z
N MET A 1 -19.56 29.21 60.57
CA MET A 1 -18.51 28.29 61.04
C MET A 1 -18.56 27.05 60.16
N ASP A 2 -17.52 26.97 59.32
CA ASP A 2 -16.86 25.80 58.73
C ASP A 2 -17.56 24.86 57.74
N ARG A 3 -17.14 25.10 56.47
CA ARG A 3 -16.98 24.15 55.36
C ARG A 3 -15.96 23.06 55.71
N ILE A 4 -16.14 21.81 55.23
CA ILE A 4 -15.06 20.97 54.63
C ILE A 4 -15.68 20.00 53.58
N LEU A 5 -15.11 20.03 52.37
CA LEU A 5 -15.22 19.11 51.22
C LEU A 5 -14.23 17.93 51.34
N PRO A 6 -14.35 16.85 50.54
CA PRO A 6 -13.19 16.09 50.10
C PRO A 6 -12.95 16.19 48.59
N ALA A 7 -11.66 16.26 48.26
CA ALA A 7 -11.06 16.65 47.00
C ALA A 7 -10.94 15.53 45.96
N SER A 8 -11.04 15.94 44.69
CA SER A 8 -10.53 15.27 43.50
C SER A 8 -9.05 15.62 43.28
N THR A 9 -8.21 14.64 42.93
CA THR A 9 -6.82 14.89 42.48
C THR A 9 -6.66 14.57 40.99
N SER A 10 -6.63 15.64 40.20
CA SER A 10 -6.02 15.73 38.87
C SER A 10 -4.54 16.11 39.01
N LEU A 11 -3.65 15.44 38.30
CA LEU A 11 -2.26 15.89 38.14
C LEU A 11 -2.05 16.38 36.70
N ASP A 12 -2.25 17.69 36.53
CA ASP A 12 -1.70 18.49 35.45
C ASP A 12 -0.24 18.83 35.78
N CYS A 13 0.64 18.77 34.78
CA CYS A 13 1.97 19.37 34.85
C CYS A 13 2.18 20.20 33.58
N CYS A 14 1.84 21.49 33.68
CA CYS A 14 2.35 22.55 32.83
C CYS A 14 3.76 22.92 33.30
N LEU A 15 4.72 23.01 32.37
CA LEU A 15 6.00 23.68 32.59
C LEU A 15 6.31 24.53 31.36
N SER A 16 5.98 25.81 31.49
CA SER A 16 6.47 26.92 30.68
C SER A 16 7.90 27.28 31.13
N TYR A 17 8.80 27.56 30.20
CA TYR A 17 9.99 28.37 30.48
C TYR A 17 10.32 29.24 29.28
N ASP A 18 10.17 30.55 29.51
CA ASP A 18 10.80 31.66 28.82
C ASP A 18 12.24 31.87 29.35
N LEU A 19 12.98 32.75 28.66
CA LEU A 19 14.31 33.36 28.94
C LEU A 19 15.41 32.87 27.98
N ALA A 20 15.83 33.66 27.00
CA ALA A 20 16.58 34.94 27.05
C ALA A 20 18.09 34.74 27.29
N ASP A 21 18.86 35.52 26.52
CA ASP A 21 20.31 35.54 26.35
C ASP A 21 21.18 35.32 27.60
N ALA A 22 22.24 34.53 27.43
CA ALA A 22 23.53 34.77 28.09
C ALA A 22 24.68 34.11 27.30
N ARG A 23 25.53 34.95 26.69
CA ARG A 23 26.88 34.59 26.25
C ARG A 23 27.77 34.44 27.49
N PHE A 24 28.66 33.44 27.52
CA PHE A 24 30.04 33.61 28.03
C PHE A 24 30.95 32.45 27.62
N CYS A 25 32.12 32.79 27.10
CA CYS A 25 33.27 31.94 26.82
C CYS A 25 33.97 31.49 28.12
N TYR A 26 34.58 30.29 28.18
CA TYR A 26 36.05 30.13 28.21
C TYR A 26 36.56 28.66 28.26
N LYS A 27 37.65 28.48 27.51
CA LYS A 27 38.80 27.56 27.39
C LYS A 27 39.02 26.27 28.24
N SER A 28 39.85 25.45 27.58
CA SER A 28 40.50 24.15 27.81
C SER A 28 41.63 24.02 28.86
N SER A 29 41.88 22.79 29.35
CA SER A 29 43.18 22.05 29.45
C SER A 29 42.98 20.70 30.20
N ALA A 30 43.34 19.52 29.65
CA ALA A 30 44.53 18.65 29.88
C ALA A 30 44.84 18.33 31.37
N ALA A 31 45.27 17.15 31.88
CA ALA A 31 45.50 15.74 31.50
C ALA A 31 45.92 14.98 32.80
N GLY A 32 45.79 13.64 32.91
CA GLY A 32 46.44 12.84 33.99
C GLY A 32 45.82 11.45 34.29
N SER A 33 46.66 10.41 34.34
CA SER A 33 46.43 8.93 34.52
C SER A 33 45.91 8.51 35.93
N THR A 34 45.41 7.30 36.28
CA THR A 34 45.82 5.89 36.05
C THR A 34 44.70 4.91 36.55
N ALA A 35 44.83 3.61 36.25
CA ALA A 35 43.83 2.52 36.26
C ALA A 35 43.29 1.96 37.62
N HIS A 36 42.04 1.43 37.63
CA HIS A 36 41.72 -0.02 37.81
C HIS A 36 40.21 -0.36 37.85
N ARG A 37 39.88 -1.49 37.19
CA ARG A 37 38.77 -2.46 37.36
C ARG A 37 37.30 -1.96 37.33
N CYS A 38 36.59 -2.32 36.26
CA CYS A 38 35.12 -2.38 36.24
C CYS A 38 34.66 -3.67 35.50
N PRO A 39 33.62 -4.39 35.98
CA PRO A 39 33.17 -5.64 35.37
C PRO A 39 32.33 -5.39 34.11
N SER A 40 32.37 -6.40 33.23
CA SER A 40 31.73 -6.46 31.93
C SER A 40 30.23 -6.15 31.92
N TRP A 41 29.81 -5.19 31.08
CA TRP A 41 28.49 -5.16 30.45
C TRP A 41 28.65 -4.87 28.96
N ARG A 42 28.14 -5.78 28.13
CA ARG A 42 28.21 -5.73 26.66
C ARG A 42 27.47 -4.51 26.12
N ALA A 43 28.19 -3.59 25.50
CA ALA A 43 27.65 -2.51 24.69
C ALA A 43 27.92 -2.74 23.19
N CYS A 44 26.83 -2.66 22.42
CA CYS A 44 26.72 -2.06 21.09
C CYS A 44 27.97 -2.00 20.17
N ARG A 45 27.90 -2.74 19.05
CA ARG A 45 28.48 -2.28 17.77
C ARG A 45 27.40 -2.26 16.70
N TRP A 46 26.61 -1.19 16.69
CA TRP A 46 25.76 -0.83 15.56
C TRP A 46 26.57 0.06 14.62
N ARG A 47 27.07 -0.51 13.52
CA ARG A 47 27.63 0.28 12.41
C ARG A 47 26.49 0.88 11.58
N LEU A 48 26.62 2.18 11.40
CA LEU A 48 25.79 3.08 10.62
C LEU A 48 25.84 2.68 9.13
N HIS A 49 24.69 2.49 8.48
CA HIS A 49 24.61 2.66 7.02
C HIS A 49 23.39 3.49 6.64
N LEU A 50 23.71 4.66 6.10
CA LEU A 50 22.85 5.72 5.61
C LEU A 50 22.17 5.28 4.31
N GLN A 51 20.83 5.40 4.24
CA GLN A 51 20.09 5.33 2.99
C GLN A 51 19.20 6.58 2.86
N PHE A 52 19.73 7.62 2.22
CA PHE A 52 18.98 8.83 1.86
C PHE A 52 17.94 8.52 0.79
N CYS A 53 16.85 9.27 0.72
CA CYS A 53 15.96 9.39 -0.45
C CYS A 53 15.98 10.87 -0.86
N SER A 54 16.23 11.19 -2.13
CA SER A 54 16.08 12.55 -2.63
C SER A 54 14.62 12.70 -3.02
N ALA A 55 13.85 13.34 -2.14
CA ALA A 55 12.81 14.22 -2.64
C ALA A 55 13.51 15.29 -3.49
N ALA A 56 12.99 15.54 -4.70
CA ALA A 56 13.24 16.81 -5.37
C ALA A 56 12.96 17.93 -4.35
N LYS A 57 13.83 18.96 -4.31
CA LYS A 57 13.86 20.05 -3.32
C LYS A 57 12.50 20.30 -2.63
N SER A 58 12.30 19.66 -1.49
CA SER A 58 11.57 20.21 -0.35
C SER A 58 12.17 19.54 0.89
N GLY A 59 12.96 20.33 1.61
CA GLY A 59 13.53 19.89 2.87
C GLY A 59 12.39 19.67 3.87
N ASN A 60 12.32 18.49 4.49
CA ASN A 60 11.61 18.34 5.77
C ASN A 60 12.43 18.95 6.93
N GLY A 61 12.95 20.15 6.72
CA GLY A 61 13.05 21.15 7.76
C GLY A 61 11.72 21.88 7.76
N TYR A 62 10.85 21.58 8.74
CA TYR A 62 9.73 22.46 9.04
C TYR A 62 10.31 23.72 9.69
N THR A 63 10.90 24.57 8.84
CA THR A 63 11.31 25.94 9.08
C THR A 63 11.15 26.64 7.73
N ARG A 64 10.06 27.39 7.65
CA ARG A 64 9.76 28.53 6.78
C ARG A 64 10.72 28.75 5.61
N HIS A 65 10.20 28.55 4.39
CA HIS A 65 10.35 29.55 3.35
C HIS A 65 8.96 29.79 2.77
N TYR A 66 8.27 30.75 3.39
CA TYR A 66 7.26 31.51 2.66
C TYR A 66 7.99 32.18 1.49
N PRO A 67 7.37 32.34 0.31
CA PRO A 67 7.77 33.44 -0.55
C PRO A 67 7.68 34.69 0.34
N ARG A 68 8.80 35.36 0.56
CA ARG A 68 8.78 36.73 1.07
C ARG A 68 8.14 37.52 -0.06
N LEU A 69 6.83 37.74 0.03
CA LEU A 69 6.23 38.86 -0.68
C LEU A 69 6.87 40.07 0.00
N GLU A 70 7.66 40.81 -0.76
CA GLU A 70 7.98 42.18 -0.38
C GLU A 70 6.63 42.87 -0.14
N GLU A 71 6.51 43.56 1.00
CA GLU A 71 5.36 44.41 1.29
C GLU A 71 5.39 45.58 0.30
N GLU A 72 4.98 45.30 -0.94
CA GLU A 72 4.57 46.33 -1.86
C GLU A 72 3.25 46.90 -1.30
N PRO A 73 3.16 48.22 -1.09
CA PRO A 73 1.94 48.84 -0.59
C PRO A 73 0.79 48.49 -1.54
N MET A 74 -0.28 47.96 -0.95
CA MET A 74 -1.44 47.47 -1.66
C MET A 74 -2.12 48.64 -2.39
N ASN A 75 -1.83 48.79 -3.69
CA ASN A 75 -2.64 49.62 -4.57
C ASN A 75 -3.95 48.89 -4.80
N GLU A 76 -5.01 49.34 -4.13
CA GLU A 76 -6.38 49.13 -4.56
C GLU A 76 -6.55 49.78 -5.94
N THR A 77 -6.18 49.10 -7.01
CA THR A 77 -6.70 49.41 -8.34
C THR A 77 -6.37 48.29 -9.33
N THR A 78 -7.43 47.77 -9.95
CA THR A 78 -7.49 46.94 -11.16
C THR A 78 -7.38 45.41 -11.01
N ASP A 79 -8.38 44.79 -10.36
CA ASP A 79 -8.90 43.49 -10.81
C ASP A 79 -10.03 43.76 -11.84
N PRO A 80 -9.91 43.33 -13.12
CA PRO A 80 -10.92 43.58 -14.15
C PRO A 80 -12.22 42.74 -13.99
N HIS A 81 -12.34 41.91 -12.96
CA HIS A 81 -13.57 41.20 -12.64
C HIS A 81 -14.04 41.50 -11.21
N ASN A 82 -14.48 42.74 -11.00
CA ASN A 82 -15.37 43.13 -9.90
C ASN A 82 -16.79 42.56 -10.10
N GLY A 83 -16.86 41.28 -10.48
CA GLY A 83 -18.08 40.49 -10.57
C GLY A 83 -18.44 40.03 -9.17
N ASP A 84 -19.66 40.37 -8.76
CA ASP A 84 -20.30 40.11 -7.48
C ASP A 84 -19.67 38.94 -6.69
N GLU A 85 -18.82 39.26 -5.71
CA GLU A 85 -18.18 38.26 -4.84
C GLU A 85 -19.20 37.33 -4.18
N THR A 86 -20.46 37.78 -4.03
CA THR A 86 -21.54 36.98 -3.46
C THR A 86 -22.01 35.85 -4.39
N ALA A 87 -21.70 35.92 -5.68
CA ALA A 87 -22.05 34.89 -6.67
C ALA A 87 -21.13 33.66 -6.64
N ARG A 88 -19.91 33.77 -6.09
CA ARG A 88 -18.93 32.66 -6.05
C ARG A 88 -19.38 31.56 -5.07
N LYS A 89 -19.32 30.30 -5.49
CA LYS A 89 -19.63 29.14 -4.65
C LYS A 89 -18.36 28.41 -4.23
N TYR A 90 -18.27 27.99 -2.98
CA TYR A 90 -17.13 27.21 -2.47
C TYR A 90 -17.58 25.81 -2.04
N VAL A 91 -16.98 24.77 -2.59
CA VAL A 91 -17.30 23.37 -2.27
C VAL A 91 -16.16 22.77 -1.47
N PHE A 92 -16.44 22.40 -0.23
CA PHE A 92 -15.47 21.75 0.66
C PHE A 92 -15.77 20.26 0.74
N VAL A 93 -14.83 19.45 0.25
CA VAL A 93 -14.93 17.99 0.27
C VAL A 93 -14.19 17.45 1.46
N GLY A 94 -14.90 16.76 2.35
CA GLY A 94 -14.40 16.28 3.64
C GLY A 94 -14.75 14.82 3.92
N GLY A 95 -14.17 14.28 4.98
CA GLY A 95 -14.40 12.93 5.47
C GLY A 95 -13.14 12.33 6.07
N SER A 96 -13.27 11.19 6.76
CA SER A 96 -12.09 10.54 7.35
C SER A 96 -11.03 10.23 6.28
N PRO A 97 -9.74 10.51 6.53
CA PRO A 97 -8.67 10.15 5.62
C PRO A 97 -8.77 8.68 5.17
N ARG A 98 -8.58 8.42 3.87
CA ARG A 98 -8.78 7.10 3.21
C ARG A 98 -10.25 6.71 2.96
N SER A 99 -11.21 7.61 3.11
CA SER A 99 -12.61 7.38 2.73
C SER A 99 -12.91 7.59 1.24
N GLY A 100 -11.96 8.06 0.44
CA GLY A 100 -12.17 8.35 -0.99
C GLY A 100 -12.32 9.84 -1.32
N THR A 101 -12.12 10.73 -0.35
CA THR A 101 -12.15 12.20 -0.52
C THR A 101 -11.37 12.71 -1.73
N SER A 102 -10.15 12.23 -1.95
CA SER A 102 -9.33 12.63 -3.12
C SER A 102 -9.99 12.32 -4.47
N LEU A 103 -10.59 11.14 -4.60
CA LEU A 103 -11.26 10.73 -5.85
C LEU A 103 -12.52 11.56 -6.05
N LEU A 104 -13.32 11.68 -4.99
CA LEU A 104 -14.56 12.46 -5.00
C LEU A 104 -14.30 13.94 -5.33
N GLY A 105 -13.36 14.58 -4.62
CA GLY A 105 -13.06 15.99 -4.82
C GLY A 105 -12.54 16.32 -6.21
N ARG A 106 -11.77 15.42 -6.83
CA ARG A 106 -11.36 15.60 -8.22
C ARG A 106 -12.52 15.43 -9.20
N ASN A 107 -13.46 14.51 -8.96
CA ASN A 107 -14.65 14.38 -9.81
C ASN A 107 -15.60 15.58 -9.66
N ILE A 108 -15.79 16.11 -8.44
CA ILE A 108 -16.57 17.34 -8.22
C ILE A 108 -15.91 18.53 -8.91
N ALA A 109 -14.58 18.64 -8.86
CA ALA A 109 -13.80 19.66 -9.57
C ALA A 109 -13.88 19.57 -11.10
N ARG A 110 -14.50 18.52 -11.66
CA ARG A 110 -14.74 18.33 -13.10
C ARG A 110 -16.20 18.51 -13.49
N LEU A 111 -17.10 18.83 -12.55
CA LEU A 111 -18.46 19.24 -12.90
C LEU A 111 -18.44 20.55 -13.68
N GLU A 112 -19.54 20.86 -14.37
CA GLU A 112 -19.66 22.10 -15.13
C GLU A 112 -19.42 23.31 -14.22
N ASP A 113 -18.69 24.30 -14.73
CA ASP A 113 -18.28 25.51 -13.98
C ASP A 113 -17.50 25.29 -12.66
N CYS A 114 -17.00 24.08 -12.40
CA CYS A 114 -16.15 23.78 -11.25
C CYS A 114 -14.65 23.90 -11.56
N THR A 115 -13.87 24.27 -10.54
CA THR A 115 -12.41 24.18 -10.53
C THR A 115 -11.90 23.59 -9.22
N GLY A 116 -10.89 22.74 -9.27
CA GLY A 116 -10.17 22.25 -8.10
C GLY A 116 -8.77 22.85 -8.01
N LEU A 117 -8.11 22.72 -6.86
CA LEU A 117 -6.69 23.10 -6.74
C LEU A 117 -5.84 22.25 -7.70
N LYS A 118 -5.02 22.90 -8.53
CA LYS A 118 -4.14 22.22 -9.50
C LYS A 118 -2.73 22.77 -9.44
N ASN A 119 -1.76 21.96 -9.90
CA ASN A 119 -0.34 22.35 -10.05
C ASN A 119 0.29 22.91 -8.76
N THR A 120 -0.18 22.43 -7.62
CA THR A 120 0.15 23.01 -6.31
C THR A 120 1.54 22.63 -5.81
N GLY A 121 2.09 21.50 -6.29
CA GLY A 121 3.33 20.93 -5.77
C GLY A 121 3.23 20.31 -4.37
N VAL A 122 2.04 20.27 -3.76
CA VAL A 122 1.79 19.67 -2.45
C VAL A 122 1.05 18.33 -2.56
N PHE A 123 0.93 17.61 -1.44
CA PHE A 123 0.31 16.28 -1.43
C PHE A 123 -1.18 16.35 -1.74
N GLU A 124 -1.61 15.55 -2.73
CA GLU A 124 -3.01 15.39 -3.14
C GLU A 124 -3.75 16.73 -3.43
N ASP A 125 -2.99 17.77 -3.79
CA ASP A 125 -3.47 19.15 -3.99
C ASP A 125 -4.33 19.68 -2.82
N GLU A 126 -4.00 19.31 -1.58
CA GLU A 126 -4.80 19.69 -0.40
C GLU A 126 -4.57 21.14 0.03
N GLY A 127 -5.66 21.88 0.21
CA GLY A 127 -5.64 23.30 0.57
C GLY A 127 -4.98 23.57 1.93
N GLN A 128 -5.04 22.61 2.87
CA GLN A 128 -4.37 22.74 4.16
C GLN A 128 -2.85 22.98 4.05
N PHE A 129 -2.20 22.51 2.99
CA PHE A 129 -0.75 22.64 2.79
C PHE A 129 -0.34 23.91 2.04
N LEU A 130 -1.29 24.68 1.52
CA LEU A 130 -1.02 25.90 0.76
C LEU A 130 -1.07 27.15 1.63
N GLN A 131 -1.80 27.08 2.74
CA GLN A 131 -2.10 28.19 3.62
C GLN A 131 -1.34 28.13 4.94
N ASP A 132 -1.36 29.24 5.69
CA ASP A 132 -0.69 29.40 6.98
C ASP A 132 -1.56 29.98 8.10
N VAL A 133 -2.85 30.17 7.83
CA VAL A 133 -3.86 30.68 8.76
C VAL A 133 -4.10 29.68 9.88
N TYR A 134 -4.08 28.39 9.56
CA TYR A 134 -4.30 27.34 10.55
C TYR A 134 -3.29 26.18 10.45
N PRO A 135 -2.95 25.52 11.57
CA PRO A 135 -2.07 24.36 11.53
C PRO A 135 -2.70 23.17 10.80
N THR A 136 -1.87 22.45 10.03
CA THR A 136 -2.26 21.22 9.33
C THR A 136 -2.58 20.08 10.31
N ALA A 137 -3.31 19.06 9.84
CA ALA A 137 -3.62 17.88 10.64
C ALA A 137 -2.37 17.19 11.23
N SER A 138 -1.20 17.33 10.57
CA SER A 138 0.07 16.79 11.04
C SER A 138 0.55 17.40 12.37
N ALA A 139 0.22 18.66 12.64
CA ALA A 139 0.51 19.35 13.89
C ALA A 139 -0.23 18.71 15.08
N TYR A 140 -1.41 18.14 14.82
CA TYR A 140 -2.29 17.51 15.81
C TYR A 140 -2.15 15.98 15.87
N GLY A 141 -1.04 15.44 15.39
CA GLY A 141 -0.79 13.99 15.40
C GLY A 141 -1.16 13.25 14.12
N GLY A 142 -1.58 13.99 13.09
CA GLY A 142 -1.85 13.51 11.73
C GLY A 142 -3.23 12.86 11.57
N SER A 143 -3.52 12.43 10.35
CA SER A 143 -4.78 11.84 9.89
C SER A 143 -5.36 10.66 10.70
N SER A 144 -4.61 10.13 11.67
CA SER A 144 -5.00 9.01 12.54
C SER A 144 -5.32 9.42 13.98
N ARG A 145 -5.11 10.70 14.33
CA ARG A 145 -5.19 11.21 15.70
C ARG A 145 -5.63 12.66 15.80
N CYS A 146 -5.62 13.43 14.71
CA CYS A 146 -5.88 14.87 14.71
C CYS A 146 -7.18 15.24 15.42
N GLY A 147 -8.24 14.45 15.25
CA GLY A 147 -9.54 14.70 15.89
C GLY A 147 -9.56 14.51 17.41
N PHE A 148 -8.51 13.94 18.03
CA PHE A 148 -8.39 13.93 19.50
C PHE A 148 -7.89 15.26 20.06
N ASP A 149 -7.27 16.11 19.24
CA ASP A 149 -6.88 17.45 19.66
C ASP A 149 -8.07 18.39 19.46
N PRO A 150 -8.62 19.02 20.51
CA PRO A 150 -9.81 19.86 20.39
C PRO A 150 -9.58 21.05 19.44
N ARG A 151 -8.34 21.49 19.23
CA ARG A 151 -7.99 22.60 18.31
C ARG A 151 -8.13 22.23 16.82
N MET A 152 -8.27 20.94 16.50
CA MET A 152 -8.59 20.47 15.15
C MET A 152 -10.05 20.74 14.80
N HIS A 153 -10.95 20.70 15.80
CA HIS A 153 -12.36 21.06 15.62
C HIS A 153 -12.50 22.58 15.67
N ARG A 154 -13.02 23.19 14.60
CA ARG A 154 -13.14 24.65 14.50
C ARG A 154 -14.53 25.07 14.07
N THR A 155 -15.06 26.07 14.75
CA THR A 155 -16.40 26.61 14.52
C THR A 155 -16.33 28.09 14.15
N GLU A 156 -17.50 28.71 13.97
CA GLU A 156 -17.67 30.15 13.77
C GLU A 156 -17.14 31.00 14.93
N ASN A 157 -16.83 30.40 16.09
CA ASN A 157 -16.25 31.10 17.25
C ASN A 157 -14.71 31.11 17.24
N SER A 158 -14.07 30.67 16.15
CA SER A 158 -12.61 30.63 16.08
C SER A 158 -11.99 32.01 15.93
N GLU A 159 -10.96 32.31 16.72
CA GLU A 159 -10.10 33.52 16.59
C GLU A 159 -9.37 33.62 15.24
N LEU A 160 -9.44 32.57 14.42
CA LEU A 160 -8.87 32.54 13.07
C LEU A 160 -9.79 33.20 12.02
N LEU A 161 -11.02 33.60 12.39
CA LEU A 161 -12.00 34.25 11.50
C LEU A 161 -11.85 35.78 11.39
N SER A 162 -10.68 36.35 11.70
CA SER A 162 -10.47 37.77 11.44
C SER A 162 -10.52 38.06 9.93
N PRO A 163 -11.04 39.23 9.49
CA PRO A 163 -11.15 39.57 8.07
C PRO A 163 -9.83 39.40 7.30
N GLU A 164 -8.71 39.82 7.90
CA GLU A 164 -7.36 39.70 7.35
C GLU A 164 -6.95 38.24 7.10
N LYS A 165 -7.21 37.34 8.05
CA LYS A 165 -6.87 35.91 7.93
C LYS A 165 -7.74 35.23 6.88
N VAL A 166 -9.02 35.56 6.81
CA VAL A 166 -9.95 35.03 5.80
C VAL A 166 -9.55 35.52 4.41
N ALA A 167 -9.21 36.80 4.26
CA ALA A 167 -8.72 37.36 3.00
C ALA A 167 -7.43 36.67 2.56
N ARG A 168 -6.47 36.44 3.47
CA ARG A 168 -5.23 35.72 3.17
C ARG A 168 -5.47 34.27 2.77
N LEU A 169 -6.37 33.57 3.46
CA LEU A 169 -6.76 32.19 3.12
C LEU A 169 -7.34 32.13 1.71
N ARG A 170 -8.27 33.04 1.40
CA ARG A 170 -8.91 33.18 0.09
C ARG A 170 -7.87 33.45 -0.99
N ALA A 171 -7.04 34.48 -0.84
CA ALA A 171 -6.01 34.85 -1.81
C ALA A 171 -5.06 33.68 -2.11
N THR A 172 -4.65 32.95 -1.07
CA THR A 172 -3.78 31.78 -1.21
C THR A 172 -4.42 30.70 -2.10
N TRP A 173 -5.67 30.31 -1.85
CA TRP A 173 -6.33 29.28 -2.65
C TRP A 173 -6.69 29.75 -4.06
N HIS A 174 -7.10 30.99 -4.23
CA HIS A 174 -7.41 31.58 -5.55
C HIS A 174 -6.21 31.64 -6.50
N SER A 175 -4.98 31.63 -5.97
CA SER A 175 -3.76 31.51 -6.80
C SER A 175 -3.61 30.15 -7.51
N TYR A 176 -4.37 29.13 -7.08
CA TYR A 176 -4.32 27.77 -7.63
C TYR A 176 -5.64 27.31 -8.27
N TRP A 177 -6.67 28.14 -8.21
CA TRP A 177 -7.94 27.90 -8.90
C TRP A 177 -8.00 28.64 -10.23
N ASP A 178 -8.80 28.11 -11.16
CA ASP A 178 -9.19 28.83 -12.37
C ASP A 178 -10.27 29.87 -12.01
N ASN A 179 -9.87 31.14 -11.92
CA ASN A 179 -10.76 32.25 -11.55
C ASN A 179 -11.80 32.60 -12.62
N THR A 180 -11.75 31.95 -13.80
CA THR A 180 -12.82 32.05 -14.80
C THR A 180 -14.06 31.21 -14.45
N LYS A 181 -13.95 30.35 -13.44
CA LYS A 181 -15.03 29.48 -12.95
C LYS A 181 -15.80 30.11 -11.79
N GLY A 182 -17.08 29.77 -11.68
CA GLY A 182 -17.94 30.21 -10.58
C GLY A 182 -17.90 29.33 -9.32
N ILE A 183 -17.43 28.08 -9.43
CA ILE A 183 -17.49 27.09 -8.36
C ILE A 183 -16.08 26.57 -8.00
N PHE A 184 -15.65 26.85 -6.77
CA PHE A 184 -14.29 26.57 -6.28
C PHE A 184 -14.28 25.37 -5.33
N VAL A 185 -13.57 24.31 -5.70
CA VAL A 185 -13.53 23.04 -4.96
C VAL A 185 -12.22 22.91 -4.20
N GLU A 186 -12.32 22.79 -2.88
CA GLU A 186 -11.21 22.45 -1.99
C GLU A 186 -11.45 21.08 -1.37
N LYS A 187 -10.42 20.23 -1.40
CA LYS A 187 -10.46 18.91 -0.78
C LYS A 187 -9.32 18.81 0.21
N THR A 188 -9.70 18.85 1.48
CA THR A 188 -8.87 18.42 2.60
C THR A 188 -9.73 17.46 3.42
N PRO A 189 -9.30 16.20 3.67
CA PRO A 189 -10.14 15.23 4.38
C PRO A 189 -10.69 15.77 5.70
N GLU A 190 -9.84 16.43 6.48
CA GLU A 190 -10.19 16.98 7.79
C GLU A 190 -11.15 18.18 7.76
N ASN A 191 -11.55 18.70 6.59
CA ASN A 191 -12.52 19.81 6.47
C ASN A 191 -13.85 19.57 7.17
N PHE A 192 -14.28 18.30 7.25
CA PHE A 192 -15.53 17.96 7.94
C PHE A 192 -15.50 18.23 9.46
N LEU A 193 -14.31 18.51 10.04
CA LEU A 193 -14.14 18.97 11.42
C LEU A 193 -14.07 20.49 11.55
N MET A 194 -14.21 21.21 10.45
CA MET A 194 -14.13 22.68 10.43
C MET A 194 -15.19 23.29 9.50
N THR A 195 -16.30 22.58 9.29
CA THR A 195 -17.39 23.00 8.39
C THR A 195 -17.99 24.34 8.83
N ARG A 196 -18.26 24.51 10.13
CA ARG A 196 -18.80 25.76 10.68
C ARG A 196 -17.82 26.93 10.53
N PHE A 197 -16.54 26.69 10.80
CA PHE A 197 -15.48 27.69 10.55
C PHE A 197 -15.42 28.07 9.06
N LEU A 198 -15.41 27.07 8.16
CA LEU A 198 -15.36 27.31 6.72
C LEU A 198 -16.62 28.02 6.21
N GLN A 199 -17.79 27.73 6.79
CA GLN A 199 -19.05 28.41 6.45
C GLN A 199 -19.03 29.87 6.87
N ALA A 200 -18.43 30.19 8.01
CA ALA A 200 -18.25 31.58 8.45
C ALA A 200 -17.24 32.33 7.57
N ALA A 201 -16.14 31.67 7.16
CA ALA A 201 -15.12 32.26 6.28
C ALA A 201 -15.61 32.41 4.82
N PHE A 202 -16.47 31.50 4.36
CA PHE A 202 -17.00 31.43 3.00
C PHE A 202 -18.54 31.25 3.05
N PRO A 203 -19.31 32.35 3.09
CA PRO A 203 -20.76 32.30 3.35
C PRO A 203 -21.59 31.49 2.34
N ASN A 204 -21.16 31.45 1.08
CA ASN A 204 -21.77 30.65 0.01
C ASN A 204 -21.01 29.32 -0.18
N SER A 205 -20.94 28.53 0.89
CA SER A 205 -20.23 27.25 0.92
C SER A 205 -21.15 26.04 0.94
N TYR A 206 -20.67 24.97 0.31
CA TYR A 206 -21.30 23.66 0.18
C TYR A 206 -20.37 22.60 0.75
N PHE A 207 -20.89 21.72 1.59
CA PHE A 207 -20.09 20.65 2.21
C PHE A 207 -20.48 19.30 1.64
N VAL A 208 -19.52 18.60 1.02
CA VAL A 208 -19.73 17.22 0.55
C VAL A 208 -18.89 16.28 1.40
N VAL A 209 -19.54 15.49 2.25
CA VAL A 209 -18.87 14.65 3.26
C VAL A 209 -19.04 13.17 2.93
N ILE A 210 -17.92 12.52 2.61
CA ILE A 210 -17.89 11.08 2.28
C ILE A 210 -17.47 10.24 3.49
N ARG A 211 -18.37 9.34 3.88
CA ARG A 211 -18.17 8.35 4.94
C ARG A 211 -17.76 7.02 4.33
N ARG A 212 -16.85 6.30 4.97
CA ARG A 212 -16.44 4.95 4.56
C ARG A 212 -16.38 4.05 5.76
N HIS A 213 -16.59 2.74 5.53
CA HIS A 213 -16.43 1.71 6.53
C HIS A 213 -15.15 1.91 7.40
N PRO A 214 -15.24 1.78 8.74
CA PRO A 214 -14.13 2.07 9.65
C PRO A 214 -12.91 1.15 9.47
N VAL A 215 -13.12 -0.12 9.11
CA VAL A 215 -12.04 -1.10 8.85
C VAL A 215 -11.07 -0.65 7.74
N PRO A 216 -11.50 -0.46 6.47
CA PRO A 216 -10.58 -0.05 5.39
C PRO A 216 -9.97 1.33 5.65
N THR A 217 -10.71 2.25 6.27
CA THR A 217 -10.23 3.59 6.65
C THR A 217 -9.08 3.47 7.67
N SER A 218 -9.28 2.70 8.74
CA SER A 218 -8.31 2.51 9.82
C SER A 218 -7.07 1.72 9.38
N MET A 219 -7.27 0.58 8.72
CA MET A 219 -6.17 -0.26 8.24
C MET A 219 -5.40 0.39 7.09
N GLY A 220 -6.08 1.17 6.25
CA GLY A 220 -5.45 1.99 5.22
C GLY A 220 -4.49 3.02 5.82
N GLY A 221 -4.86 3.62 6.94
CA GLY A 221 -4.00 4.53 7.73
C GLY A 221 -2.84 3.83 8.45
N GLN A 222 -2.95 2.55 8.80
CA GLN A 222 -1.85 1.84 9.49
C GLN A 222 -0.64 1.52 8.59
N LYS A 223 -0.70 1.76 7.28
CA LYS A 223 0.45 1.61 6.38
C LYS A 223 1.60 2.58 6.71
N TRP A 224 1.35 3.58 7.56
CA TRP A 224 2.32 4.58 7.99
C TRP A 224 3.16 4.10 9.17
N THR A 225 4.48 4.04 8.99
CA THR A 225 5.42 3.64 10.06
C THR A 225 5.68 4.75 11.08
N VAL A 226 5.43 6.02 10.75
CA VAL A 226 5.76 7.18 11.61
C VAL A 226 4.65 7.59 12.60
N ASN A 227 3.40 7.20 12.35
CA ASN A 227 2.21 7.53 13.16
C ASN A 227 1.38 6.30 13.50
N ILE A 228 2.06 5.23 13.91
CA ILE A 228 1.43 3.94 14.22
C ILE A 228 0.48 4.09 15.40
N THR A 229 -0.80 3.83 15.16
CA THR A 229 -1.90 3.90 16.12
C THR A 229 -2.63 2.54 16.13
N SER A 230 -3.05 2.07 17.30
CA SER A 230 -3.79 0.80 17.44
C SER A 230 -5.15 0.87 16.75
N LEU A 231 -5.73 -0.26 16.34
CA LEU A 231 -7.06 -0.25 15.72
C LEU A 231 -8.14 0.27 16.68
N ASN A 232 -8.04 -0.05 17.98
CA ASN A 232 -8.91 0.54 19.00
C ASN A 232 -8.90 2.08 18.95
N ARG A 233 -7.71 2.69 18.95
CA ARG A 233 -7.57 4.15 18.89
C ARG A 233 -8.01 4.74 17.55
N MET A 234 -7.84 4.02 16.44
CA MET A 234 -8.33 4.43 15.13
C MET A 234 -9.87 4.42 15.07
N PHE A 235 -10.51 3.43 15.68
CA PHE A 235 -11.97 3.33 15.79
C PHE A 235 -12.53 4.43 16.69
N GLU A 236 -11.89 4.68 17.85
CA GLU A 236 -12.20 5.85 18.70
C GLU A 236 -12.08 7.16 17.93
N HIS A 237 -11.01 7.34 17.15
CA HIS A 237 -10.79 8.55 16.36
C HIS A 237 -11.87 8.73 15.29
N TRP A 238 -12.19 7.67 14.55
CA TRP A 238 -13.27 7.68 13.55
C TRP A 238 -14.60 8.08 14.19
N LEU A 239 -14.98 7.43 15.30
CA LEU A 239 -16.25 7.69 16.00
C LEU A 239 -16.32 9.11 16.54
N LEU A 240 -15.23 9.60 17.14
CA LEU A 240 -15.15 10.97 17.64
C LEU A 240 -15.35 11.99 16.51
N CYS A 241 -14.66 11.80 15.39
CA CYS A 241 -14.73 12.76 14.29
C CYS A 241 -16.13 12.83 13.66
N TYR A 242 -16.76 11.68 13.40
CA TYR A 242 -18.13 11.70 12.86
C TYR A 242 -19.14 12.16 13.91
N LYS A 243 -18.95 11.86 15.20
CA LYS A 243 -19.80 12.43 16.26
C LYS A 243 -19.75 13.95 16.28
N LEU A 244 -18.55 14.54 16.18
CA LEU A 244 -18.38 16.00 16.10
C LEU A 244 -19.07 16.57 14.86
N PHE A 245 -18.90 15.92 13.70
CA PHE A 245 -19.56 16.35 12.47
C PHE A 245 -21.09 16.25 12.55
N GLU A 246 -21.65 15.18 13.10
CA GLU A 246 -23.11 15.06 13.31
C GLU A 246 -23.64 16.16 14.25
N GLN A 247 -22.86 16.58 15.25
CA GLN A 247 -23.21 17.70 16.12
C GLN A 247 -23.21 19.04 15.38
N ASP A 248 -22.28 19.22 14.44
CA ASP A 248 -22.15 20.45 13.65
C ASP A 248 -23.15 20.51 12.50
N LYS A 249 -23.60 19.36 11.97
CA LYS A 249 -24.48 19.25 10.81
C LYS A 249 -25.73 20.14 10.90
N LYS A 250 -26.32 20.24 12.09
CA LYS A 250 -27.53 21.07 12.33
C LYS A 250 -27.32 22.59 12.15
N TYR A 251 -26.07 23.05 12.08
CA TYR A 251 -25.71 24.46 11.85
C TYR A 251 -25.30 24.74 10.40
N LEU A 252 -25.20 23.69 9.57
CA LEU A 252 -24.75 23.83 8.18
C LEU A 252 -25.95 24.14 7.28
N LYS A 253 -25.80 25.15 6.43
CA LYS A 253 -26.81 25.54 5.45
C LYS A 253 -26.93 24.51 4.34
N GLN A 254 -25.78 24.12 3.78
CA GLN A 254 -25.69 23.26 2.60
C GLN A 254 -24.75 22.10 2.88
N VAL A 255 -25.29 20.91 3.15
CA VAL A 255 -24.50 19.69 3.38
C VAL A 255 -25.09 18.49 2.63
N TYR A 256 -24.23 17.75 1.94
CA TYR A 256 -24.56 16.50 1.28
C TYR A 256 -23.63 15.39 1.79
N GLU A 257 -24.23 14.28 2.20
CA GLU A 257 -23.51 13.12 2.74
C GLU A 257 -23.70 11.90 1.85
N LEU A 258 -22.64 11.11 1.71
CA LEU A 258 -22.69 9.84 0.99
C LEU A 258 -21.76 8.80 1.62
N LYS A 259 -22.07 7.53 1.39
CA LYS A 259 -21.16 6.44 1.69
C LYS A 259 -20.25 6.16 0.50
N TYR A 260 -19.01 5.82 0.78
CA TYR A 260 -18.02 5.43 -0.21
C TYR A 260 -18.45 4.16 -0.95
N GLU A 261 -19.04 3.21 -0.22
CA GLU A 261 -19.51 1.94 -0.76
C GLU A 261 -20.58 2.19 -1.85
N ASP A 262 -21.61 2.99 -1.52
CA ASP A 262 -22.66 3.38 -2.46
C ASP A 262 -22.11 4.20 -3.64
N TYR A 263 -21.17 5.13 -3.37
CA TYR A 263 -20.53 5.94 -4.42
C TYR A 263 -19.76 5.11 -5.45
N VAL A 264 -19.13 4.03 -5.01
CA VAL A 264 -18.37 3.16 -5.90
C VAL A 264 -19.30 2.24 -6.70
N GLU A 265 -20.46 1.89 -6.16
CA GLU A 265 -21.46 1.07 -6.82
C GLU A 265 -22.17 1.83 -7.95
N ASP A 266 -22.56 3.08 -7.72
CA ASP A 266 -23.26 3.91 -8.71
C ASP A 266 -22.69 5.35 -8.80
N PRO A 267 -21.47 5.52 -9.33
CA PRO A 267 -20.82 6.83 -9.37
C PRO A 267 -21.63 7.87 -10.17
N ASP A 268 -22.30 7.46 -11.24
CA ASP A 268 -23.04 8.36 -12.13
C ASP A 268 -24.26 8.97 -11.43
N LYS A 269 -24.98 8.18 -10.62
CA LYS A 269 -26.06 8.69 -9.77
C LYS A 269 -25.54 9.78 -8.83
N TYR A 270 -24.46 9.51 -8.12
CA TYR A 270 -23.90 10.47 -7.16
C TYR A 270 -23.31 11.71 -7.85
N HIS A 271 -22.75 11.59 -9.06
CA HIS A 271 -22.33 12.76 -9.84
C HIS A 271 -23.52 13.67 -10.16
N ARG A 272 -24.65 13.09 -10.58
CA ARG A 272 -25.88 13.85 -10.85
C ARG A 272 -26.48 14.48 -9.59
N GLU A 273 -26.55 13.74 -8.49
CA GLU A 273 -27.09 14.26 -7.23
C GLU A 273 -26.23 15.39 -6.66
N ILE A 274 -24.90 15.24 -6.67
CA ILE A 274 -23.98 16.28 -6.20
C ILE A 274 -24.03 17.51 -7.12
N ALA A 275 -24.12 17.31 -8.43
CA ALA A 275 -24.28 18.41 -9.38
C ALA A 275 -25.57 19.19 -9.10
N ALA A 276 -26.69 18.50 -8.92
CA ALA A 276 -27.96 19.13 -8.56
C ALA A 276 -27.88 19.87 -7.22
N PHE A 277 -27.26 19.27 -6.21
CA PHE A 277 -27.06 19.87 -4.89
C PHE A 277 -26.24 21.18 -4.94
N ILE A 278 -25.19 21.23 -5.75
CA ILE A 278 -24.35 22.43 -5.94
C ILE A 278 -25.06 23.45 -6.86
N GLY A 279 -26.01 22.99 -7.68
CA GLY A 279 -26.66 23.78 -8.73
C GLY A 279 -25.78 23.91 -9.98
N THR A 280 -25.23 22.79 -10.44
CA THR A 280 -24.46 22.63 -11.68
C THR A 280 -24.85 21.33 -12.41
N ARG A 281 -24.11 20.91 -13.42
CA ARG A 281 -24.38 19.72 -14.25
C ARG A 281 -23.15 18.83 -14.38
N VAL A 282 -23.39 17.57 -14.73
CA VAL A 282 -22.35 16.64 -15.15
C VAL A 282 -22.01 16.95 -16.60
N PRO A 283 -20.75 17.24 -16.97
CA PRO A 283 -20.40 17.51 -18.35
C PRO A 283 -20.45 16.24 -19.19
N GLU A 284 -20.62 16.41 -20.50
CA GLU A 284 -20.48 15.32 -21.47
C GLU A 284 -19.06 14.75 -21.43
N PRO A 285 -18.88 13.42 -21.45
CA PRO A 285 -17.56 12.80 -21.48
C PRO A 285 -16.73 13.29 -22.68
N PRO A 286 -15.46 13.71 -22.47
CA PRO A 286 -14.64 14.18 -23.57
C PRO A 286 -14.27 13.03 -24.51
N LYS A 287 -14.18 13.30 -25.82
CA LYS A 287 -13.72 12.32 -26.82
C LYS A 287 -12.26 11.90 -26.60
N GLU A 288 -11.43 12.87 -26.22
CA GLU A 288 -10.02 12.71 -25.87
C GLU A 288 -9.72 13.49 -24.60
N ASP A 289 -8.84 12.95 -23.76
CA ASP A 289 -8.49 13.59 -22.49
C ASP A 289 -6.98 13.69 -22.30
N THR A 290 -6.57 14.76 -21.64
CA THR A 290 -5.20 14.96 -21.20
C THR A 290 -5.06 14.51 -19.74
N PHE A 291 -3.81 14.39 -19.28
CA PHE A 291 -3.55 13.90 -17.94
C PHE A 291 -2.55 14.80 -17.22
N ARG A 292 -2.79 14.98 -15.92
CA ARG A 292 -1.85 15.62 -15.00
C ARG A 292 -1.37 14.65 -13.94
N ILE A 293 -0.28 15.03 -13.28
CA ILE A 293 0.34 14.25 -12.21
C ILE A 293 -0.01 14.89 -10.86
N VAL A 294 -0.74 14.15 -10.03
CA VAL A 294 -1.04 14.53 -8.64
C VAL A 294 -0.02 13.87 -7.72
N LEU A 295 0.68 14.64 -6.90
CA LEU A 295 1.64 14.06 -5.96
C LEU A 295 0.92 13.22 -4.90
N GLN A 296 1.32 11.97 -4.76
CA GLN A 296 0.84 11.10 -3.69
C GLN A 296 1.98 10.69 -2.79
N GLN A 297 1.70 10.65 -1.49
CA GLN A 297 2.70 10.34 -0.48
C GLN A 297 3.30 8.92 -0.61
N TRP A 298 2.63 7.98 -1.29
CA TRP A 298 3.13 6.61 -1.59
C TRP A 298 3.62 6.40 -3.03
N ARG A 299 3.40 7.36 -3.93
CA ARG A 299 3.85 7.30 -5.33
C ARG A 299 4.69 8.55 -5.61
N PRO A 300 6.02 8.48 -5.48
CA PRO A 300 6.90 9.63 -5.71
C PRO A 300 6.80 10.20 -7.13
N SER A 301 6.42 9.37 -8.11
CA SER A 301 6.12 9.79 -9.49
C SER A 301 4.72 10.43 -9.66
N GLY A 302 3.96 10.57 -8.58
CA GLY A 302 2.57 10.97 -8.56
C GLY A 302 1.60 9.93 -9.16
N LEU A 303 0.32 10.30 -9.13
CA LEU A 303 -0.80 9.61 -9.77
C LEU A 303 -1.16 10.36 -11.04
N ARG A 304 -1.19 9.64 -12.17
CA ARG A 304 -1.72 10.16 -13.42
C ARG A 304 -3.24 10.20 -13.31
N VAL A 305 -3.82 11.40 -13.40
CA VAL A 305 -5.28 11.62 -13.34
C VAL A 305 -5.75 12.33 -14.61
N PRO A 306 -6.96 12.02 -15.10
CA PRO A 306 -7.58 12.74 -16.22
C PRO A 306 -7.77 14.22 -15.88
N GLU A 307 -7.70 15.10 -16.87
CA GLU A 307 -7.99 16.53 -16.68
C GLU A 307 -9.49 16.80 -16.75
N ARG A 308 -10.21 16.17 -17.68
CA ARG A 308 -11.63 16.46 -17.96
C ARG A 308 -12.56 15.29 -17.67
N ALA A 309 -12.16 14.06 -17.98
CA ALA A 309 -13.01 12.89 -17.75
C ALA A 309 -13.11 12.56 -16.25
N MET A 310 -14.26 12.01 -15.86
CA MET A 310 -14.45 11.49 -14.51
C MET A 310 -13.51 10.31 -14.23
N GLU A 311 -12.90 10.28 -13.05
CA GLU A 311 -12.09 9.14 -12.63
C GLU A 311 -13.01 7.95 -12.28
N ILE A 312 -12.64 6.78 -12.79
CA ILE A 312 -13.37 5.52 -12.57
C ILE A 312 -13.21 5.06 -11.11
N THR A 313 -14.32 4.73 -10.45
CA THR A 313 -14.36 4.15 -9.11
C THR A 313 -14.05 2.65 -9.15
N SER A 314 -13.56 2.07 -8.04
CA SER A 314 -13.27 0.63 -7.98
C SER A 314 -13.51 0.04 -6.58
N ALA A 315 -14.36 -0.98 -6.50
CA ALA A 315 -14.70 -1.68 -5.26
C ALA A 315 -13.56 -2.59 -4.75
N VAL A 316 -12.64 -2.97 -5.64
CA VAL A 316 -11.50 -3.88 -5.38
C VAL A 316 -10.59 -3.36 -4.25
N TYR A 317 -10.64 -2.06 -3.94
CA TYR A 317 -9.81 -1.50 -2.88
C TYR A 317 -10.23 -1.90 -1.45
N SER A 318 -11.48 -2.30 -1.23
CA SER A 318 -12.01 -2.64 0.10
C SER A 318 -11.76 -4.10 0.49
N GLU A 319 -11.90 -5.05 -0.44
CA GLU A 319 -11.87 -6.51 -0.22
C GLU A 319 -10.65 -6.96 0.60
N LYS A 320 -9.43 -6.55 0.19
CA LYS A 320 -8.19 -6.89 0.91
C LYS A 320 -8.17 -6.49 2.40
N TYR A 321 -8.91 -5.43 2.78
CA TYR A 321 -8.96 -4.98 4.16
C TYR A 321 -9.97 -5.79 4.96
N PHE A 322 -11.08 -6.17 4.32
CA PHE A 322 -12.06 -7.08 4.88
C PHE A 322 -11.51 -8.49 5.06
N ASP A 323 -10.79 -9.05 4.08
CA ASP A 323 -10.10 -10.35 4.21
C ASP A 323 -9.13 -10.35 5.38
N ARG A 324 -8.37 -9.26 5.51
CA ARG A 324 -7.41 -9.09 6.61
C ARG A 324 -8.10 -8.98 7.96
N TRP A 325 -9.23 -8.28 8.01
CA TRP A 325 -10.05 -8.18 9.22
C TRP A 325 -10.66 -9.53 9.60
N SER A 326 -11.21 -10.26 8.63
CA SER A 326 -11.69 -11.63 8.81
C SER A 326 -10.59 -12.54 9.36
N TYR A 327 -9.38 -12.50 8.78
CA TYR A 327 -8.22 -13.20 9.32
C TYR A 327 -7.90 -12.81 10.78
N PHE A 328 -7.99 -11.52 11.12
CA PHE A 328 -7.79 -11.04 12.49
C PHE A 328 -8.82 -11.58 13.48
N LEU A 329 -10.08 -11.72 13.06
CA LEU A 329 -11.16 -12.25 13.89
C LEU A 329 -11.12 -13.77 14.03
N THR A 330 -10.59 -14.49 13.04
CA THR A 330 -10.70 -15.97 12.97
C THR A 330 -9.38 -16.69 13.25
N ARG A 331 -8.28 -16.29 12.60
CA ARG A 331 -7.03 -17.05 12.52
C ARG A 331 -5.84 -16.43 13.26
N SER A 332 -5.92 -15.14 13.61
CA SER A 332 -4.81 -14.44 14.28
C SER A 332 -4.53 -14.99 15.70
N PRO A 333 -3.26 -15.06 16.14
CA PRO A 333 -2.93 -15.37 17.53
C PRO A 333 -3.46 -14.31 18.51
N PHE A 334 -3.77 -13.10 18.02
CA PHE A 334 -4.37 -12.02 18.80
C PHE A 334 -5.88 -11.88 18.57
N LYS A 335 -6.57 -12.94 18.09
CA LYS A 335 -8.02 -12.91 17.82
C LYS A 335 -8.86 -12.45 19.01
N GLY A 336 -8.44 -12.74 20.25
CA GLY A 336 -9.11 -12.25 21.46
C GLY A 336 -9.20 -10.71 21.52
N TYR A 337 -8.10 -10.00 21.21
CA TYR A 337 -8.10 -8.54 21.10
C TYR A 337 -9.02 -8.04 19.99
N TYR A 338 -8.94 -8.64 18.80
CA TYR A 338 -9.73 -8.21 17.65
C TYR A 338 -11.23 -8.46 17.83
N ARG A 339 -11.61 -9.59 18.41
CA ARG A 339 -13.00 -9.90 18.77
C ARG A 339 -13.52 -8.96 19.87
N TYR A 340 -12.68 -8.65 20.87
CA TYR A 340 -13.03 -7.67 21.90
C TYR A 340 -13.34 -6.30 21.31
N ILE A 341 -12.46 -5.75 20.45
CA ILE A 341 -12.72 -4.44 19.84
C ILE A 341 -13.90 -4.52 18.85
N ALA A 342 -14.10 -5.64 18.15
CA ALA A 342 -15.29 -5.82 17.31
C ALA A 342 -16.57 -5.66 18.15
N ARG A 343 -16.72 -6.42 19.24
CA ARG A 343 -17.86 -6.29 20.16
C ARG A 343 -18.01 -4.89 20.76
N LYS A 344 -16.90 -4.30 21.21
CA LYS A 344 -16.90 -2.97 21.83
C LYS A 344 -17.47 -1.90 20.90
N TYR A 345 -17.14 -1.96 19.61
CA TYR A 345 -17.51 -0.91 18.66
C TYR A 345 -18.64 -1.27 17.69
N GLU A 346 -19.05 -2.53 17.62
CA GLU A 346 -20.20 -2.98 16.81
C GLU A 346 -21.45 -2.10 17.01
N PRO A 347 -21.97 -1.87 18.23
CA PRO A 347 -23.16 -1.04 18.42
C PRO A 347 -22.93 0.43 18.05
N GLU A 348 -21.70 0.92 18.19
CA GLU A 348 -21.37 2.31 17.85
C GLU A 348 -21.28 2.52 16.33
N PHE A 349 -20.73 1.56 15.58
CA PHE A 349 -20.67 1.62 14.13
C PHE A 349 -21.99 1.27 13.44
N ALA A 350 -22.84 0.45 14.09
CA ALA A 350 -24.18 0.15 13.60
C ALA A 350 -25.05 1.42 13.46
N LYS A 351 -24.86 2.42 14.33
CA LYS A 351 -25.51 3.75 14.23
C LYS A 351 -25.22 4.47 12.90
N TYR A 352 -24.09 4.14 12.27
CA TYR A 352 -23.68 4.69 10.98
C TYR A 352 -23.92 3.72 9.80
N GLY A 353 -24.58 2.58 10.06
CA GLY A 353 -24.89 1.56 9.07
C GLY A 353 -23.69 0.69 8.67
N TYR A 354 -22.72 0.49 9.55
CA TYR A 354 -21.58 -0.41 9.33
C TYR A 354 -21.54 -1.52 10.37
N SER A 355 -21.07 -2.70 9.96
CA SER A 355 -20.86 -3.85 10.84
C SER A 355 -19.42 -4.33 10.78
N LEU A 356 -18.83 -4.64 11.93
CA LEU A 356 -17.49 -5.23 12.01
C LEU A 356 -17.51 -6.76 11.92
N VAL A 357 -18.68 -7.38 11.90
CA VAL A 357 -18.85 -8.83 11.96
C VAL A 357 -19.69 -9.36 10.80
N LYS A 358 -20.84 -8.72 10.53
CA LYS A 358 -21.83 -9.19 9.55
C LYS A 358 -21.24 -9.27 8.14
N GLY A 359 -21.38 -10.42 7.51
CA GLY A 359 -20.88 -10.67 6.15
C GLY A 359 -19.35 -10.71 6.03
N LEU A 360 -18.62 -10.74 7.16
CA LEU A 360 -17.15 -10.83 7.19
C LEU A 360 -16.64 -12.16 7.76
N ILE A 361 -17.49 -12.92 8.45
CA ILE A 361 -17.20 -14.23 9.02
C ILE A 361 -18.45 -15.12 8.93
N GLU A 362 -18.25 -16.44 8.83
CA GLU A 362 -19.36 -17.42 8.75
C GLU A 362 -20.05 -17.64 10.10
N ASP A 363 -19.31 -17.56 11.20
CA ASP A 363 -19.81 -17.79 12.57
C ASP A 363 -19.93 -16.46 13.35
N GLU A 364 -20.92 -15.66 12.94
CA GLU A 364 -21.21 -14.33 13.48
C GLU A 364 -21.55 -14.39 14.98
N GLU A 365 -22.35 -15.40 15.36
CA GLU A 365 -22.81 -15.59 16.74
C GLU A 365 -21.68 -15.99 17.69
N ALA A 366 -20.75 -16.88 17.32
CA ALA A 366 -19.63 -17.21 18.20
C ALA A 366 -18.66 -16.03 18.41
N VAL A 367 -18.59 -15.07 17.48
CA VAL A 367 -17.81 -13.85 17.68
C VAL A 367 -18.53 -12.84 18.54
N ILE A 368 -19.86 -12.77 18.54
CA ILE A 368 -20.62 -11.85 19.42
C ILE A 368 -20.81 -12.45 20.82
N LEU A 369 -21.13 -13.75 20.93
CA LEU A 369 -21.47 -14.47 22.16
C LEU A 369 -20.29 -15.21 22.80
N GLY A 370 -19.24 -15.57 22.04
CA GLY A 370 -18.19 -16.48 22.52
C GLY A 370 -17.28 -15.90 23.59
N ASN A 371 -17.34 -16.48 24.80
CA ASN A 371 -16.63 -16.07 26.01
C ASN A 371 -16.80 -14.60 26.40
N LYS A 372 -17.52 -14.36 27.50
CA LYS A 372 -17.41 -13.15 28.32
C LYS A 372 -15.94 -12.99 28.74
N PHE A 373 -15.11 -12.38 27.90
CA PHE A 373 -13.80 -11.92 28.34
C PHE A 373 -14.05 -10.99 29.52
N SER A 374 -13.38 -11.28 30.64
CA SER A 374 -13.55 -10.52 31.87
C SER A 374 -13.47 -9.01 31.57
N PRO A 375 -14.31 -8.16 32.19
CA PRO A 375 -14.25 -6.70 32.07
C PRO A 375 -12.84 -6.12 32.30
N LEU A 376 -11.95 -6.87 32.98
CA LEU A 376 -10.55 -6.50 33.18
C LEU A 376 -9.64 -6.80 31.96
N VAL A 377 -9.86 -7.89 31.24
CA VAL A 377 -8.90 -8.39 30.23
C VAL A 377 -8.95 -7.59 28.93
N GLY A 378 -10.15 -7.15 28.51
CA GLY A 378 -10.35 -6.34 27.31
C GLY A 378 -9.59 -5.00 27.33
N PRO A 379 -9.76 -4.17 28.38
CA PRO A 379 -8.99 -2.94 28.56
C PRO A 379 -7.48 -3.16 28.58
N ILE A 380 -7.00 -4.25 29.20
CA ILE A 380 -5.58 -4.61 29.21
C ILE A 380 -5.07 -4.85 27.77
N TYR A 381 -5.81 -5.57 26.93
CA TYR A 381 -5.40 -5.73 25.52
C TYR A 381 -5.28 -4.39 24.79
N CYS A 382 -6.23 -3.48 24.99
CA CYS A 382 -6.16 -2.15 24.40
C CYS A 382 -4.96 -1.34 24.91
N LEU A 383 -4.65 -1.42 26.21
CA LEU A 383 -3.48 -0.77 26.80
C LEU A 383 -2.19 -1.32 26.20
N VAL A 384 -2.04 -2.65 26.13
CA VAL A 384 -0.86 -3.31 25.54
C VAL A 384 -0.72 -2.93 24.06
N ALA A 385 -1.81 -2.92 23.29
CA ALA A 385 -1.78 -2.49 21.89
C ALA A 385 -1.36 -1.02 21.73
N ASN A 386 -1.81 -0.15 22.63
CA ASN A 386 -1.44 1.26 22.65
C ASN A 386 0.05 1.46 23.01
N LEU A 387 0.55 0.74 24.02
CA LEU A 387 1.97 0.76 24.41
C LEU A 387 2.86 0.25 23.27
N GLY A 388 2.48 -0.85 22.61
CA GLY A 388 3.19 -1.37 21.44
C GLY A 388 3.21 -0.37 20.27
N ALA A 389 2.10 0.31 20.02
CA ALA A 389 2.02 1.36 19.00
C ALA A 389 2.90 2.57 19.35
N LEU A 390 2.90 3.01 20.61
CA LEU A 390 3.74 4.09 21.11
C LEU A 390 5.23 3.76 20.98
N TRP A 391 5.65 2.58 21.43
CA TRP A 391 7.04 2.13 21.35
C TRP A 391 7.53 2.07 19.90
N ARG A 392 6.73 1.50 19.00
CA ARG A 392 7.07 1.43 17.58
C ARG A 392 7.17 2.83 16.95
N ARG A 393 6.26 3.74 17.31
CA ARG A 393 6.29 5.15 16.86
C ARG A 393 7.54 5.88 17.35
N SER A 394 7.90 5.72 18.63
CA SER A 394 9.11 6.30 19.21
C SER A 394 10.35 5.83 18.45
N ASN A 395 10.49 4.52 18.25
CA ASN A 395 11.58 3.94 17.47
C ASN A 395 11.70 4.50 16.05
N VAL A 396 10.57 4.66 15.35
CA VAL A 396 10.59 5.22 13.98
C VAL A 396 10.94 6.71 13.99
N ARG A 397 10.41 7.49 14.93
CA ARG A 397 10.71 8.92 15.06
C ARG A 397 12.17 9.16 15.42
N THR A 398 12.74 8.37 16.34
CA THR A 398 14.15 8.45 16.71
C THR A 398 15.05 8.14 15.51
N LYS A 399 14.75 7.09 14.74
CA LYS A 399 15.47 6.78 13.49
C LYS A 399 15.39 7.93 12.48
N TYR A 400 14.21 8.54 12.33
CA TYR A 400 14.02 9.68 11.42
C TYR A 400 14.82 10.91 11.87
N ARG A 401 14.77 11.26 13.17
CA ARG A 401 15.55 12.37 13.74
C ARG A 401 17.05 12.16 13.53
N LEU A 402 17.55 10.97 13.88
CA LEU A 402 18.95 10.60 13.67
C LEU A 402 19.37 10.76 12.21
N LYS A 403 18.54 10.29 11.27
CA LYS A 403 18.77 10.44 9.82
C LYS A 403 18.79 11.91 9.39
N ARG A 404 17.94 12.76 9.98
CA ARG A 404 17.89 14.19 9.65
C ARG A 404 19.14 14.92 10.18
N THR A 405 19.56 14.62 11.40
CA THR A 405 20.80 15.16 11.97
C THR A 405 22.01 14.74 11.14
N LEU A 406 22.10 13.46 10.74
CA LEU A 406 23.15 12.98 9.83
C LEU A 406 23.10 13.68 8.46
N LYS A 407 21.91 14.04 7.95
CA LYS A 407 21.76 14.80 6.71
C LYS A 407 22.35 16.21 6.83
N ALA A 408 22.12 16.87 7.96
CA ALA A 408 22.57 18.24 8.20
C ALA A 408 24.09 18.35 8.36
N ILE A 409 24.76 17.24 8.70
CA ILE A 409 26.22 17.17 8.89
C ILE A 409 26.95 16.77 7.58
N LEU A 410 26.23 16.27 6.57
CA LEU A 410 26.87 15.82 5.32
C LEU A 410 27.23 17.01 4.42
N PRO A 411 28.46 17.07 3.87
CA PRO A 411 28.86 18.10 2.91
C PRO A 411 27.98 18.13 1.65
N GLU A 412 27.75 19.33 1.11
CA GLU A 412 26.82 19.55 -0.01
C GLU A 412 27.20 18.76 -1.28
N PHE A 413 28.49 18.57 -1.56
CA PHE A 413 28.95 17.79 -2.71
C PHE A 413 28.55 16.29 -2.63
N VAL A 414 28.46 15.73 -1.42
CA VAL A 414 27.98 14.35 -1.20
C VAL A 414 26.49 14.28 -1.44
N LEU A 415 25.74 15.27 -0.95
CA LEU A 415 24.31 15.40 -1.21
C LEU A 415 24.02 15.56 -2.71
N ASP A 416 24.85 16.31 -3.43
CA ASP A 416 24.71 16.54 -4.87
C ASP A 416 25.04 15.32 -5.72
N ARG A 417 26.10 14.57 -5.40
CA ARG A 417 26.35 13.27 -6.05
C ARG A 417 25.17 12.30 -5.86
N ILE A 418 24.59 12.26 -4.66
CA ILE A 418 23.40 11.45 -4.36
C ILE A 418 22.18 11.93 -5.15
N ARG A 419 21.99 13.25 -5.31
CA ARG A 419 20.90 13.84 -6.12
C ARG A 419 21.07 13.55 -7.61
N GLN A 420 22.29 13.67 -8.14
CA GLN A 420 22.61 13.44 -9.55
C GLN A 420 22.41 11.97 -9.95
N ALA A 421 22.89 11.02 -9.13
CA ALA A 421 22.68 9.59 -9.37
C ALA A 421 21.18 9.25 -9.48
N ARG A 422 20.34 9.90 -8.68
CA ARG A 422 18.89 9.70 -8.70
C ARG A 422 18.15 10.35 -9.85
N ARG A 423 18.55 11.55 -10.28
CA ARG A 423 17.98 12.17 -11.47
C ARG A 423 18.20 11.29 -12.69
N ARG A 424 19.39 10.68 -12.82
CA ARG A 424 19.67 9.69 -13.88
C ARG A 424 18.75 8.48 -13.78
N GLU A 425 18.54 7.93 -12.59
CA GLU A 425 17.64 6.78 -12.38
C GLU A 425 16.17 7.10 -12.71
N LEU A 426 15.69 8.29 -12.34
CA LEU A 426 14.31 8.74 -12.64
C LEU A 426 14.11 9.02 -14.14
N LEU A 427 15.08 9.65 -14.82
CA LEU A 427 15.03 9.89 -16.26
C LEU A 427 15.05 8.58 -17.05
N ASN A 428 15.84 7.60 -16.61
CA ASN A 428 15.86 6.27 -17.23
C ASN A 428 14.52 5.55 -17.06
N ASN A 429 13.89 5.65 -15.89
CA ASN A 429 12.57 5.09 -15.64
C ASN A 429 11.43 5.81 -16.39
N ALA A 430 11.56 7.11 -16.66
CA ALA A 430 10.60 7.88 -17.44
C ALA A 430 10.71 7.56 -18.95
N ARG A 431 11.94 7.47 -19.48
CA ARG A 431 12.20 7.06 -20.88
C ARG A 431 11.64 5.67 -21.19
N ALA A 432 11.79 4.73 -20.27
CA ALA A 432 11.24 3.37 -20.41
C ALA A 432 9.70 3.32 -20.42
N ARG A 433 9.00 4.39 -20.02
CA ARG A 433 7.53 4.47 -20.00
C ARG A 433 6.93 5.20 -21.20
N VAL A 434 7.67 6.11 -21.81
CA VAL A 434 7.23 6.83 -23.02
C VAL A 434 7.35 5.95 -24.28
N SER A 435 8.20 4.92 -24.24
CA SER A 435 8.38 3.95 -25.33
C SER A 435 7.37 2.79 -25.35
N ALA A 436 6.30 2.84 -24.56
CA ALA A 436 5.25 1.81 -24.58
C ALA A 436 4.03 2.30 -25.40
N PRO A 437 3.57 1.58 -26.44
CA PRO A 437 2.47 2.04 -27.29
C PRO A 437 1.12 2.09 -26.53
N SER A 438 0.27 3.05 -26.90
CA SER A 438 -1.10 3.21 -26.36
C SER A 438 -2.06 2.20 -26.98
N GLU A 439 -2.61 1.28 -26.18
CA GLU A 439 -3.72 0.40 -26.62
C GLU A 439 -5.06 1.14 -26.62
N GLN A 440 -5.70 1.23 -27.79
CA GLN A 440 -7.14 1.49 -27.92
C GLN A 440 -7.94 0.22 -27.57
N PRO A 441 -9.17 0.32 -27.05
CA PRO A 441 -9.99 -0.85 -26.75
C PRO A 441 -10.53 -1.47 -28.04
N SER A 442 -10.07 -2.68 -28.37
CA SER A 442 -10.48 -3.40 -29.58
C SER A 442 -11.89 -4.01 -29.46
N LYS A 443 -12.53 -4.19 -30.62
CA LYS A 443 -13.88 -4.73 -30.93
C LYS A 443 -14.25 -6.07 -30.26
N HIS A 444 -13.39 -6.63 -29.42
CA HIS A 444 -13.55 -7.91 -28.74
C HIS A 444 -14.62 -7.90 -27.63
N ARG A 445 -14.88 -6.73 -27.02
CA ARG A 445 -15.86 -6.59 -25.92
C ARG A 445 -17.33 -6.73 -26.34
N GLN A 446 -17.66 -6.47 -27.60
CA GLN A 446 -19.03 -6.65 -28.12
C GLN A 446 -19.34 -8.10 -28.53
N ARG A 447 -18.34 -8.94 -28.83
CA ARG A 447 -18.54 -10.35 -29.19
C ARG A 447 -18.77 -11.28 -27.99
N LEU A 448 -18.30 -10.90 -26.80
CA LEU A 448 -18.38 -11.71 -25.58
C LEU A 448 -19.78 -11.73 -24.92
N SER A 449 -20.64 -10.73 -25.19
CA SER A 449 -22.01 -10.70 -24.65
C SER A 449 -22.98 -11.62 -25.41
N ALA A 450 -22.67 -11.97 -26.67
CA ALA A 450 -23.47 -12.87 -27.50
C ALA A 450 -23.15 -14.36 -27.23
N LEU A 451 -21.89 -14.72 -26.97
CA LEU A 451 -21.50 -16.09 -26.62
C LEU A 451 -21.99 -16.54 -25.24
N ARG A 452 -22.15 -15.59 -24.31
CA ARG A 452 -22.57 -15.87 -22.93
C ARG A 452 -24.01 -16.39 -22.81
N ARG A 453 -24.86 -16.16 -23.82
CA ARG A 453 -26.25 -16.68 -23.85
C ARG A 453 -26.36 -18.10 -24.44
N ARG A 454 -25.32 -18.59 -25.13
CA ARG A 454 -25.37 -19.88 -25.82
C ARG A 454 -24.77 -21.04 -25.01
N CYS A 455 -23.92 -20.75 -24.02
CA CYS A 455 -23.26 -21.78 -23.20
C CYS A 455 -24.08 -22.28 -22.00
N ILE A 456 -25.21 -21.65 -21.66
CA ILE A 456 -26.01 -22.06 -20.49
C ILE A 456 -26.93 -23.25 -20.80
N SER A 457 -27.21 -23.57 -22.07
CA SER A 457 -28.06 -24.73 -22.43
C SER A 457 -27.32 -26.06 -22.61
N LEU A 458 -25.99 -26.09 -22.47
CA LEU A 458 -25.16 -27.28 -22.71
C LEU A 458 -24.64 -27.95 -21.43
N ILE A 459 -25.05 -27.46 -20.25
CA ILE A 459 -24.53 -27.89 -18.94
C ILE A 459 -25.36 -29.04 -18.31
N LEU A 460 -26.45 -29.50 -18.94
CA LEU A 460 -27.24 -30.63 -18.43
C LEU A 460 -27.10 -31.86 -19.36
N GLY A 461 -26.31 -32.86 -18.92
CA GLY A 461 -26.12 -34.12 -19.65
C GLY A 461 -25.16 -35.12 -18.97
N ASP A 462 -25.73 -35.85 -18.00
CA ASP A 462 -25.43 -37.14 -17.34
C ASP A 462 -24.18 -38.04 -17.66
N LYS A 463 -23.60 -38.58 -16.56
CA LYS A 463 -23.04 -39.96 -16.27
C LYS A 463 -21.80 -40.49 -17.05
N LYS A 464 -20.96 -41.41 -16.56
CA LYS A 464 -20.86 -42.29 -15.36
C LYS A 464 -19.41 -42.80 -15.22
N ASP A 465 -19.08 -43.31 -14.03
CA ASP A 465 -17.81 -43.92 -13.59
C ASP A 465 -17.34 -45.15 -14.39
N ASN A 466 -16.02 -45.44 -14.35
CA ASN A 466 -15.50 -46.81 -14.19
C ASN A 466 -14.01 -46.86 -13.79
N ASN A 467 -13.73 -47.68 -12.78
CA ASN A 467 -12.43 -48.09 -12.23
C ASN A 467 -11.57 -48.87 -13.23
N ASN A 468 -10.23 -48.70 -13.17
CA ASN A 468 -9.29 -49.73 -13.65
C ASN A 468 -7.87 -49.56 -13.07
N ASP A 469 -7.56 -50.25 -11.98
CA ASP A 469 -6.32 -50.14 -11.18
C ASP A 469 -5.14 -51.02 -11.66
N GLY A 470 -5.22 -51.67 -12.84
CA GLY A 470 -4.21 -52.67 -13.26
C GLY A 470 -3.25 -52.26 -14.39
N LYS A 471 -3.46 -51.10 -15.04
CA LYS A 471 -2.82 -50.76 -16.34
C LYS A 471 -1.94 -49.50 -16.30
N MET A 472 -1.76 -48.92 -15.11
CA MET A 472 -1.30 -47.53 -14.95
C MET A 472 0.22 -47.36 -15.17
N THR A 473 1.04 -48.35 -14.81
CA THR A 473 2.51 -48.22 -14.75
C THR A 473 3.22 -48.29 -16.11
N THR A 474 2.72 -49.05 -17.09
CA THR A 474 3.35 -49.16 -18.43
C THR A 474 2.86 -48.08 -19.40
N VAL A 475 1.62 -47.59 -19.24
CA VAL A 475 1.05 -46.52 -20.07
C VAL A 475 1.52 -45.13 -19.62
N GLN A 476 1.74 -44.90 -18.31
CA GLN A 476 2.30 -43.64 -17.81
C GLN A 476 3.71 -43.35 -18.33
N ASN A 477 4.58 -44.36 -18.40
CA ASN A 477 5.95 -44.19 -18.90
C ASN A 477 6.02 -43.83 -20.40
N ALA A 478 5.06 -44.28 -21.21
CA ALA A 478 4.99 -43.95 -22.64
C ALA A 478 4.40 -42.55 -22.90
N ASN A 479 3.51 -42.05 -22.03
CA ASN A 479 2.88 -40.74 -22.15
C ASN A 479 3.78 -39.61 -21.57
N ASP A 480 4.59 -39.93 -20.56
CA ASP A 480 5.57 -39.04 -19.95
C ASP A 480 6.65 -38.55 -20.93
N SER A 481 7.01 -39.35 -21.94
CA SER A 481 8.03 -38.98 -22.92
C SER A 481 7.60 -37.83 -23.85
N LYS A 482 6.28 -37.61 -24.01
CA LYS A 482 5.71 -36.51 -24.80
C LYS A 482 5.48 -35.24 -23.99
N LEU A 483 5.32 -35.34 -22.68
CA LEU A 483 5.07 -34.18 -21.81
C LEU A 483 6.39 -33.50 -21.43
N LYS A 484 6.42 -32.17 -21.52
CA LYS A 484 7.57 -31.37 -21.06
C LYS A 484 7.21 -30.66 -19.77
N TYR A 485 8.04 -30.81 -18.74
CA TYR A 485 7.84 -30.16 -17.45
C TYR A 485 8.80 -28.99 -17.32
N VAL A 486 8.28 -27.76 -17.21
CA VAL A 486 9.07 -26.54 -17.12
C VAL A 486 8.99 -25.99 -15.70
N PHE A 487 10.13 -25.94 -15.01
CA PHE A 487 10.25 -25.42 -13.66
C PHE A 487 10.88 -24.03 -13.68
N ILE A 488 10.14 -23.04 -13.16
CA ILE A 488 10.60 -21.66 -13.07
C ILE A 488 11.25 -21.43 -11.70
N CYS A 489 12.58 -21.39 -11.70
CA CYS A 489 13.42 -21.37 -10.51
C CYS A 489 14.07 -20.01 -10.28
N GLY A 490 14.45 -19.72 -9.04
CA GLY A 490 15.19 -18.50 -8.68
C GLY A 490 15.12 -18.20 -7.19
N LEU A 491 15.47 -16.99 -6.79
CA LEU A 491 15.24 -16.58 -5.40
C LEU A 491 13.90 -15.87 -5.26
N HIS A 492 13.31 -15.93 -4.06
CA HIS A 492 12.15 -15.10 -3.75
C HIS A 492 12.47 -13.64 -4.09
N ARG A 493 11.57 -12.99 -4.85
CA ARG A 493 11.72 -11.61 -5.38
C ARG A 493 12.71 -11.46 -6.56
N SER A 494 13.16 -12.55 -7.20
CA SER A 494 13.96 -12.47 -8.43
C SER A 494 13.13 -12.24 -9.70
N GLY A 495 11.81 -12.38 -9.65
CA GLY A 495 10.92 -12.19 -10.81
C GLY A 495 10.29 -13.46 -11.36
N THR A 496 10.45 -14.60 -10.68
CA THR A 496 9.85 -15.90 -11.04
C THR A 496 8.35 -15.84 -11.34
N SER A 497 7.54 -15.12 -10.54
CA SER A 497 6.10 -15.00 -10.82
C SER A 497 5.79 -14.27 -12.14
N LEU A 498 6.59 -13.27 -12.51
CA LEU A 498 6.42 -12.57 -13.79
C LEU A 498 6.77 -13.51 -14.96
N LEU A 499 7.93 -14.17 -14.86
CA LEU A 499 8.41 -15.08 -15.88
C LEU A 499 7.48 -16.29 -16.07
N GLY A 500 7.09 -16.95 -14.97
CA GLY A 500 6.22 -18.13 -15.03
C GLY A 500 4.84 -17.84 -15.61
N ARG A 501 4.24 -16.68 -15.30
CA ARG A 501 2.97 -16.28 -15.93
C ARG A 501 3.09 -16.03 -17.42
N ASN A 502 4.22 -15.50 -17.88
CA ASN A 502 4.42 -15.23 -19.31
C ASN A 502 4.67 -16.54 -20.06
N ILE A 503 5.50 -17.44 -19.53
CA ILE A 503 5.76 -18.75 -20.15
C ILE A 503 4.50 -19.62 -20.18
N ALA A 504 3.69 -19.60 -19.12
CA ALA A 504 2.42 -20.33 -19.07
C ALA A 504 1.37 -19.85 -20.10
N ARG A 505 1.59 -18.70 -20.74
CA ARG A 505 0.72 -18.15 -21.80
C ARG A 505 1.23 -18.45 -23.22
N LEU A 506 2.41 -19.02 -23.36
CA LEU A 506 2.92 -19.46 -24.66
C LEU A 506 2.04 -20.59 -25.21
N LYS A 507 2.11 -20.81 -26.52
CA LYS A 507 1.34 -21.86 -27.19
C LYS A 507 1.67 -23.22 -26.56
N ASP A 508 0.67 -24.09 -26.41
CA ASP A 508 0.78 -25.42 -25.78
C ASP A 508 1.35 -25.49 -24.35
N CYS A 509 1.48 -24.35 -23.67
CA CYS A 509 1.82 -24.27 -22.24
C CYS A 509 0.57 -24.21 -21.36
N THR A 510 0.69 -24.72 -20.15
CA THR A 510 -0.23 -24.49 -19.04
C THR A 510 0.56 -24.24 -17.77
N GLY A 511 0.08 -23.34 -16.91
CA GLY A 511 0.60 -23.15 -15.56
C GLY A 511 -0.52 -23.22 -14.54
N PHE A 512 -0.15 -23.28 -13.26
CA PHE A 512 -1.13 -23.23 -12.17
C PHE A 512 -1.86 -21.89 -12.16
N THR A 513 -3.19 -21.94 -12.05
CA THR A 513 -4.03 -20.75 -11.92
C THR A 513 -5.19 -21.03 -10.97
N ARG A 514 -5.61 -20.00 -10.21
CA ARG A 514 -6.78 -20.05 -9.31
C ARG A 514 -6.69 -21.19 -8.28
N THR A 515 -5.50 -21.47 -7.78
CA THR A 515 -5.27 -22.60 -6.86
C THR A 515 -5.64 -22.29 -5.40
N GLY A 516 -5.86 -21.01 -5.08
CA GLY A 516 -6.16 -20.56 -3.71
C GLY A 516 -4.94 -20.48 -2.78
N VAL A 517 -3.75 -20.88 -3.24
CA VAL A 517 -2.49 -20.77 -2.49
C VAL A 517 -1.65 -19.57 -2.94
N THR A 518 -0.63 -19.22 -2.16
CA THR A 518 0.17 -18.00 -2.39
C THR A 518 0.90 -18.08 -3.73
N GLU A 519 0.66 -17.09 -4.59
CA GLU A 519 1.30 -16.91 -5.90
C GLU A 519 1.22 -18.16 -6.81
N ASP A 520 0.20 -19.00 -6.62
CA ASP A 520 0.01 -20.29 -7.31
C ASP A 520 1.28 -21.18 -7.30
N GLU A 521 2.05 -21.19 -6.20
CA GLU A 521 3.31 -21.95 -6.12
C GLU A 521 3.11 -23.44 -5.82
N GLY A 522 3.80 -24.29 -6.60
CA GLY A 522 3.71 -25.75 -6.48
C GLY A 522 4.13 -26.30 -5.12
N GLN A 523 5.05 -25.63 -4.41
CA GLN A 523 5.44 -26.05 -3.05
C GLN A 523 4.25 -26.11 -2.08
N PHE A 524 3.21 -25.29 -2.26
CA PHE A 524 2.04 -25.25 -1.37
C PHE A 524 0.92 -26.23 -1.78
N LEU A 525 1.06 -26.91 -2.92
CA LEU A 525 0.07 -27.83 -3.46
C LEU A 525 0.41 -29.30 -3.17
N GLN A 526 1.48 -29.55 -2.43
CA GLN A 526 2.04 -30.88 -2.17
C GLN A 526 2.53 -30.99 -0.71
N ASP A 527 2.73 -32.21 -0.25
CA ASP A 527 3.20 -32.55 1.10
C ASP A 527 4.36 -33.59 1.10
N VAL A 528 5.01 -33.82 -0.05
CA VAL A 528 6.15 -34.73 -0.23
C VAL A 528 7.44 -34.14 0.36
N TYR A 529 7.67 -32.85 0.17
CA TYR A 529 8.80 -32.15 0.79
C TYR A 529 8.36 -30.91 1.57
N PRO A 530 9.05 -30.56 2.68
CA PRO A 530 8.74 -29.35 3.45
C PRO A 530 8.87 -28.07 2.61
N ILE A 531 7.93 -27.15 2.79
CA ILE A 531 7.96 -25.82 2.15
C ILE A 531 9.14 -24.98 2.65
N SER A 532 9.55 -23.99 1.86
CA SER A 532 10.68 -23.11 2.19
C SER A 532 10.58 -22.44 3.57
N LYS A 533 9.37 -22.22 4.09
CA LYS A 533 9.12 -21.68 5.44
C LYS A 533 9.67 -22.58 6.55
N ALA A 534 9.63 -23.90 6.39
CA ALA A 534 10.16 -24.87 7.36
C ALA A 534 11.68 -24.71 7.55
N TYR A 535 12.38 -24.23 6.53
CA TYR A 535 13.83 -23.98 6.54
C TYR A 535 14.20 -22.52 6.85
N GLY A 536 13.27 -21.72 7.37
CA GLY A 536 13.50 -20.29 7.69
C GLY A 536 13.03 -19.30 6.63
N GLY A 537 12.49 -19.78 5.51
CA GLY A 537 11.80 -18.99 4.49
C GLY A 537 12.72 -18.14 3.61
N ALA A 538 12.12 -17.24 2.83
CA ALA A 538 12.83 -16.36 1.89
C ALA A 538 14.06 -15.67 2.51
N GLY A 539 15.22 -15.77 1.86
CA GLY A 539 16.47 -15.17 2.37
C GLY A 539 17.19 -15.99 3.46
N ARG A 540 16.71 -17.18 3.83
CA ARG A 540 17.36 -18.07 4.81
C ARG A 540 17.29 -19.55 4.44
N PHE A 541 16.25 -19.98 3.72
CA PHE A 541 15.96 -21.40 3.44
C PHE A 541 17.15 -22.21 2.91
N GLY A 542 18.02 -21.55 2.14
CA GLY A 542 19.16 -22.22 1.50
C GLY A 542 20.28 -22.58 2.46
N PHE A 543 20.35 -21.99 3.66
CA PHE A 543 21.36 -22.35 4.66
C PHE A 543 21.05 -23.64 5.40
N ASP A 544 19.81 -24.13 5.34
CA ASP A 544 19.47 -25.43 5.89
C ASP A 544 19.82 -26.50 4.84
N PRO A 545 20.75 -27.43 5.11
CA PRO A 545 21.17 -28.42 4.13
C PRO A 545 20.02 -29.33 3.69
N ARG A 546 18.98 -29.50 4.52
CA ARG A 546 17.78 -30.28 4.18
C ARG A 546 16.92 -29.62 3.11
N ALA A 547 17.13 -28.33 2.82
CA ALA A 547 16.43 -27.63 1.75
C ALA A 547 16.98 -27.96 0.35
N HIS A 548 18.22 -28.47 0.27
CA HIS A 548 18.87 -28.94 -0.94
C HIS A 548 18.52 -30.41 -1.18
N LEU A 549 17.67 -30.67 -2.17
CA LEU A 549 17.25 -32.03 -2.52
C LEU A 549 17.83 -32.42 -3.88
N THR A 550 18.47 -33.58 -3.91
CA THR A 550 19.05 -34.21 -5.11
C THR A 550 18.38 -35.53 -5.40
N GLU A 551 18.80 -36.21 -6.48
CA GLU A 551 18.39 -37.57 -6.83
C GLU A 551 18.76 -38.61 -5.78
N THR A 552 19.62 -38.29 -4.80
CA THR A 552 19.98 -39.17 -3.69
C THR A 552 19.15 -38.93 -2.42
N SER A 553 18.11 -38.09 -2.50
CA SER A 553 17.25 -37.79 -1.36
C SER A 553 16.45 -39.02 -0.93
N ALA A 554 16.38 -39.28 0.38
CA ALA A 554 15.50 -40.31 0.95
C ALA A 554 14.00 -40.05 0.66
N LEU A 555 13.63 -38.82 0.27
CA LEU A 555 12.27 -38.50 -0.14
C LEU A 555 11.94 -39.00 -1.56
N LEU A 556 12.95 -39.39 -2.35
CA LEU A 556 12.78 -39.89 -3.71
C LEU A 556 12.40 -41.38 -3.69
N THR A 557 11.16 -41.67 -3.31
CA THR A 557 10.57 -43.02 -3.44
C THR A 557 9.56 -43.04 -4.58
N PRO A 558 9.27 -44.22 -5.19
CA PRO A 558 8.24 -44.34 -6.22
C PRO A 558 6.88 -43.77 -5.77
N GLU A 559 6.51 -43.98 -4.51
CA GLU A 559 5.24 -43.51 -3.93
C GLU A 559 5.22 -41.99 -3.82
N ASN A 560 6.30 -41.38 -3.34
CA ASN A 560 6.41 -39.93 -3.25
C ASN A 560 6.49 -39.25 -4.62
N ALA A 561 7.15 -39.88 -5.60
CA ALA A 561 7.18 -39.39 -6.98
C ALA A 561 5.78 -39.37 -7.58
N LEU A 562 5.02 -40.48 -7.43
CA LEU A 562 3.63 -40.56 -7.86
C LEU A 562 2.75 -39.52 -7.14
N LYS A 563 2.90 -39.39 -5.83
CA LYS A 563 2.15 -38.44 -5.00
C LYS A 563 2.40 -36.99 -5.43
N LEU A 564 3.64 -36.61 -5.71
CA LEU A 564 3.98 -35.27 -6.17
C LEU A 564 3.35 -34.97 -7.54
N ARG A 565 3.46 -35.91 -8.48
CA ARG A 565 2.84 -35.79 -9.82
C ARG A 565 1.33 -35.60 -9.72
N GLN A 566 0.65 -36.49 -8.99
CA GLN A 566 -0.80 -36.41 -8.76
C GLN A 566 -1.23 -35.12 -8.04
N SER A 567 -0.37 -34.52 -7.22
CA SER A 567 -0.68 -33.26 -6.54
C SER A 567 -0.70 -32.08 -7.51
N TRP A 568 0.13 -32.11 -8.54
CA TRP A 568 0.26 -31.03 -9.52
C TRP A 568 -0.60 -31.22 -10.77
N ASP A 569 -0.82 -32.46 -11.22
CA ASP A 569 -1.57 -32.78 -12.44
C ASP A 569 -2.99 -32.20 -12.45
N ARG A 570 -3.63 -32.08 -11.29
CA ARG A 570 -4.99 -31.53 -11.12
C ARG A 570 -5.11 -30.06 -11.53
N TYR A 571 -3.98 -29.35 -11.59
CA TYR A 571 -3.93 -27.91 -11.85
C TYR A 571 -3.42 -27.57 -13.24
N TRP A 572 -3.06 -28.58 -14.05
CA TRP A 572 -2.63 -28.39 -15.42
C TRP A 572 -3.74 -28.80 -16.40
N ASP A 573 -3.93 -28.00 -17.46
CA ASP A 573 -4.87 -28.29 -18.54
C ASP A 573 -4.38 -29.47 -19.38
N THR A 574 -4.96 -30.65 -19.21
CA THR A 574 -4.52 -31.90 -19.85
C THR A 574 -4.33 -31.82 -21.37
N SER A 575 -4.99 -30.88 -22.06
CA SER A 575 -4.83 -30.63 -23.51
C SER A 575 -3.49 -30.02 -23.93
N LYS A 576 -2.72 -29.46 -22.97
CA LYS A 576 -1.44 -28.78 -23.20
C LYS A 576 -0.27 -29.72 -22.99
N ALA A 577 0.71 -29.72 -23.90
CA ALA A 577 1.87 -30.62 -23.80
C ALA A 577 2.92 -30.15 -22.77
N ILE A 578 2.91 -28.85 -22.41
CA ILE A 578 3.96 -28.22 -21.61
C ILE A 578 3.41 -27.77 -20.26
N ARG A 579 3.96 -28.35 -19.20
CA ARG A 579 3.52 -28.21 -17.81
C ARG A 579 4.43 -27.26 -17.06
N VAL A 580 3.97 -26.06 -16.78
CA VAL A 580 4.76 -25.01 -16.11
C VAL A 580 4.45 -25.01 -14.62
N GLU A 581 5.48 -25.25 -13.81
CA GLU A 581 5.48 -25.07 -12.36
C GLU A 581 6.34 -23.86 -12.02
N LYS A 582 5.89 -23.04 -11.06
CA LYS A 582 6.69 -21.94 -10.54
C LYS A 582 6.77 -22.00 -9.03
N THR A 583 7.95 -22.31 -8.53
CA THR A 583 8.34 -22.13 -7.13
C THR A 583 9.78 -21.63 -7.12
N PRO A 584 10.08 -20.44 -6.55
CA PRO A 584 11.45 -19.94 -6.53
C PRO A 584 12.42 -20.94 -5.90
N ALA A 585 12.06 -21.47 -4.72
CA ALA A 585 12.90 -22.37 -3.93
C ALA A 585 13.21 -23.73 -4.61
N ASN A 586 12.60 -24.04 -5.76
CA ASN A 586 12.98 -25.18 -6.58
C ASN A 586 14.39 -25.01 -7.19
N LEU A 587 14.99 -23.82 -7.08
CA LEU A 587 16.41 -23.56 -7.31
C LEU A 587 17.35 -24.58 -6.63
N LEU A 588 16.98 -25.07 -5.44
CA LEU A 588 17.77 -26.05 -4.68
C LEU A 588 17.18 -27.48 -4.74
N LYS A 589 16.28 -27.74 -5.70
CA LYS A 589 15.60 -29.03 -5.86
C LYS A 589 15.62 -29.51 -7.30
N THR A 590 16.42 -28.88 -8.16
CA THR A 590 16.44 -29.15 -9.61
C THR A 590 16.75 -30.61 -9.90
N ARG A 591 17.77 -31.18 -9.26
CA ARG A 591 18.16 -32.59 -9.41
C ARG A 591 17.09 -33.57 -8.92
N PHE A 592 16.50 -33.30 -7.75
CA PHE A 592 15.39 -34.08 -7.22
C PHE A 592 14.16 -34.06 -8.16
N LEU A 593 13.80 -32.87 -8.66
CA LEU A 593 12.69 -32.73 -9.60
C LEU A 593 12.98 -33.37 -10.96
N GLN A 594 14.22 -33.33 -11.45
CA GLN A 594 14.62 -34.04 -12.67
C GLN A 594 14.49 -35.56 -12.53
N ALA A 595 14.76 -36.10 -11.34
CA ALA A 595 14.58 -37.53 -11.08
C ALA A 595 13.09 -37.92 -11.04
N ILE A 596 12.20 -37.04 -10.55
CA ILE A 596 10.75 -37.28 -10.54
C ILE A 596 10.13 -37.03 -11.92
N PHE A 597 10.61 -36.06 -12.67
CA PHE A 597 10.09 -35.63 -13.98
C PHE A 597 11.19 -35.76 -15.05
N PRO A 598 11.33 -36.92 -15.71
CA PRO A 598 12.48 -37.21 -16.58
C PRO A 598 12.69 -36.24 -17.75
N ASN A 599 11.61 -35.60 -18.24
CA ASN A 599 11.61 -34.60 -19.30
C ASN A 599 11.44 -33.17 -18.74
N SER A 600 12.23 -32.84 -17.71
CA SER A 600 12.20 -31.55 -17.01
C SER A 600 13.16 -30.52 -17.61
N TYR A 601 12.70 -29.28 -17.71
CA TYR A 601 13.45 -28.09 -18.12
C TYR A 601 13.46 -27.09 -16.97
N PHE A 602 14.63 -26.58 -16.61
CA PHE A 602 14.79 -25.60 -15.54
C PHE A 602 15.12 -24.22 -16.11
N ILE A 603 14.21 -23.27 -15.92
CA ILE A 603 14.43 -21.88 -16.32
C ILE A 603 14.74 -21.07 -15.07
N VAL A 604 16.00 -20.67 -14.92
CA VAL A 604 16.51 -19.97 -13.73
C VAL A 604 16.59 -18.48 -14.01
N ILE A 605 15.78 -17.69 -13.29
CA ILE A 605 15.86 -16.23 -13.33
C ILE A 605 16.73 -15.71 -12.17
N ARG A 606 17.94 -15.26 -12.54
CA ARG A 606 18.87 -14.58 -11.65
C ARG A 606 18.52 -13.10 -11.61
N ARG A 607 18.54 -12.49 -10.43
CA ARG A 607 18.34 -11.04 -10.26
C ARG A 607 19.44 -10.49 -9.39
N HIS A 608 19.83 -9.24 -9.66
CA HIS A 608 20.89 -8.56 -8.93
C HIS A 608 20.75 -8.72 -7.40
N PRO A 609 21.82 -9.14 -6.68
CA PRO A 609 21.74 -9.48 -5.26
C PRO A 609 21.23 -8.32 -4.40
N VAL A 610 21.64 -7.08 -4.69
CA VAL A 610 21.12 -5.87 -4.00
C VAL A 610 19.59 -5.77 -4.12
N SER A 611 19.04 -5.96 -5.32
CA SER A 611 17.60 -5.85 -5.57
C SER A 611 16.82 -6.93 -4.84
N VAL A 612 17.29 -8.18 -4.90
CA VAL A 612 16.67 -9.34 -4.21
C VAL A 612 16.71 -9.15 -2.69
N SER A 613 17.87 -8.78 -2.13
CA SER A 613 18.05 -8.62 -0.69
C SER A 613 17.22 -7.46 -0.13
N MET A 614 17.24 -6.30 -0.78
CA MET A 614 16.43 -5.14 -0.37
C MET A 614 14.93 -5.42 -0.45
N ALA A 615 14.48 -6.14 -1.49
CA ALA A 615 13.08 -6.53 -1.63
C ALA A 615 12.66 -7.50 -0.52
N ASN A 616 13.49 -8.47 -0.15
CA ASN A 616 13.21 -9.38 0.96
C ASN A 616 13.21 -8.67 2.32
N GLN A 617 14.07 -7.67 2.52
CA GLN A 617 14.13 -6.89 3.76
C GLN A 617 12.88 -6.03 3.99
N ARG A 618 12.29 -5.47 2.91
CA ARG A 618 11.12 -4.58 2.99
C ARG A 618 9.84 -5.28 3.51
N TRP A 619 9.73 -6.58 3.34
CA TRP A 619 8.47 -7.32 3.53
C TRP A 619 8.47 -8.29 4.73
N LYS A 620 9.51 -8.28 5.57
CA LYS A 620 9.56 -9.11 6.79
C LYS A 620 9.49 -8.28 8.07
N VAL A 621 8.84 -8.86 9.09
CA VAL A 621 9.01 -8.54 10.52
C VAL A 621 10.39 -9.05 11.02
N SER A 622 11.06 -9.91 10.25
CA SER A 622 12.39 -10.47 10.53
C SER A 622 13.52 -9.50 10.19
N LEU A 623 14.32 -9.20 11.21
CA LEU A 623 15.53 -8.36 11.22
C LEU A 623 16.74 -9.01 10.52
N THR A 624 16.55 -9.78 9.44
CA THR A 624 17.70 -10.45 8.78
C THR A 624 18.65 -9.39 8.20
N PRO A 625 19.93 -9.35 8.63
CA PRO A 625 20.89 -8.36 8.13
C PRO A 625 21.14 -8.51 6.63
N LEU A 626 21.50 -7.40 5.96
CA LEU A 626 21.71 -7.38 4.52
C LEU A 626 22.86 -8.31 4.07
N HIS A 627 23.92 -8.45 4.89
CA HIS A 627 25.02 -9.38 4.60
C HIS A 627 24.54 -10.83 4.57
N ASN A 628 23.72 -11.28 5.54
CA ASN A 628 23.13 -12.62 5.50
C ASN A 628 22.27 -12.86 4.26
N LEU A 629 21.60 -11.82 3.73
CA LEU A 629 20.82 -11.96 2.49
C LEU A 629 21.73 -12.08 1.26
N PHE A 630 22.88 -11.41 1.25
CA PHE A 630 23.91 -11.60 0.21
C PHE A 630 24.57 -12.96 0.31
N GLU A 631 24.93 -13.41 1.51
CA GLU A 631 25.45 -14.76 1.75
C GLU A 631 24.45 -15.81 1.34
N HIS A 632 23.16 -15.62 1.63
CA HIS A 632 22.10 -16.54 1.21
C HIS A 632 21.99 -16.58 -0.32
N TRP A 633 22.06 -15.42 -0.98
CA TRP A 633 22.08 -15.33 -2.43
C TRP A 633 23.29 -16.09 -3.01
N LEU A 634 24.50 -15.82 -2.52
CA LEU A 634 25.73 -16.45 -2.96
C LEU A 634 25.70 -17.96 -2.74
N HIS A 635 25.27 -18.39 -1.56
CA HIS A 635 25.18 -19.79 -1.19
C HIS A 635 24.23 -20.56 -2.11
N CYS A 636 23.02 -20.03 -2.37
CA CYS A 636 22.06 -20.72 -3.23
C CYS A 636 22.55 -20.86 -4.67
N TYR A 637 23.16 -19.80 -5.24
CA TYR A 637 23.68 -19.89 -6.61
C TYR A 637 24.98 -20.70 -6.69
N ALA A 638 25.78 -20.76 -5.63
CA ALA A 638 26.92 -21.69 -5.57
C ALA A 638 26.46 -23.16 -5.53
N LEU A 639 25.35 -23.46 -4.85
CA LEU A 639 24.72 -24.79 -4.90
C LEU A 639 24.18 -25.10 -6.30
N LEU A 640 23.46 -24.16 -6.93
CA LEU A 640 22.99 -24.34 -8.31
C LEU A 640 24.15 -24.61 -9.26
N GLU A 641 25.26 -23.86 -9.16
CA GLU A 641 26.41 -24.05 -10.04
C GLU A 641 27.02 -25.45 -9.90
N LYS A 642 27.04 -26.00 -8.68
CA LYS A 642 27.44 -27.40 -8.45
C LYS A 642 26.47 -28.39 -9.06
N ASP A 643 25.17 -28.11 -9.00
CA ASP A 643 24.13 -28.99 -9.54
C ASP A 643 24.02 -28.91 -11.07
N ARG A 644 24.44 -27.79 -11.66
CA ARG A 644 24.32 -27.51 -13.11
C ARG A 644 24.86 -28.64 -13.98
N LYS A 645 26.00 -29.23 -13.61
CA LYS A 645 26.64 -30.34 -14.33
C LYS A 645 25.81 -31.65 -14.37
N HIS A 646 24.78 -31.75 -13.53
CA HIS A 646 23.88 -32.89 -13.45
C HIS A 646 22.52 -32.64 -14.14
N LEU A 647 22.27 -31.42 -14.62
CA LEU A 647 20.99 -31.05 -15.22
C LEU A 647 21.04 -31.22 -16.74
N LYS A 648 20.05 -31.91 -17.31
CA LYS A 648 19.93 -32.14 -18.76
C LYS A 648 19.52 -30.88 -19.50
N HIS A 649 18.58 -30.13 -18.94
CA HIS A 649 18.01 -28.94 -19.58
C HIS A 649 17.93 -27.79 -18.57
N ILE A 650 18.87 -26.85 -18.67
CA ILE A 650 18.88 -25.63 -17.87
C ILE A 650 19.06 -24.42 -18.78
N TYR A 651 18.25 -23.40 -18.57
CA TYR A 651 18.37 -22.11 -19.23
C TYR A 651 18.37 -21.01 -18.18
N GLU A 652 19.39 -20.14 -18.22
CA GLU A 652 19.62 -19.12 -17.22
C GLU A 652 19.52 -17.73 -17.82
N LEU A 653 18.77 -16.85 -17.16
CA LEU A 653 18.56 -15.49 -17.62
C LEU A 653 18.64 -14.49 -16.46
N SER A 654 19.02 -13.27 -16.79
CA SER A 654 19.01 -12.13 -15.87
C SER A 654 17.65 -11.43 -15.90
N TYR A 655 17.07 -11.15 -14.73
CA TYR A 655 15.84 -10.37 -14.61
C TYR A 655 15.98 -9.00 -15.26
N GLU A 656 17.12 -8.34 -15.06
CA GLU A 656 17.41 -7.02 -15.60
C GLU A 656 17.42 -7.02 -17.14
N ASP A 657 17.90 -8.09 -17.76
CA ASP A 657 17.93 -8.21 -19.23
C ASP A 657 16.58 -8.68 -19.77
N TYR A 658 15.91 -9.59 -19.06
CA TYR A 658 14.56 -10.05 -19.41
C TYR A 658 13.55 -8.92 -19.48
N VAL A 659 13.58 -8.01 -18.50
CA VAL A 659 12.66 -6.85 -18.51
C VAL A 659 13.03 -5.85 -19.61
N ARG A 660 14.29 -5.82 -20.07
CA ARG A 660 14.72 -4.94 -21.16
C ARG A 660 14.29 -5.45 -22.53
N ASN A 661 14.26 -6.77 -22.74
CA ASN A 661 13.92 -7.38 -24.02
C ASN A 661 13.16 -8.71 -23.83
N PRO A 662 11.90 -8.68 -23.39
CA PRO A 662 11.15 -9.90 -23.07
C PRO A 662 10.92 -10.79 -24.29
N ASP A 663 10.72 -10.21 -25.48
CA ASP A 663 10.40 -10.95 -26.70
C ASP A 663 11.56 -11.87 -27.12
N LYS A 664 12.80 -11.37 -27.08
CA LYS A 664 14.02 -12.18 -27.29
C LYS A 664 14.01 -13.43 -26.41
N TYR A 665 13.74 -13.27 -25.11
CA TYR A 665 13.74 -14.41 -24.18
C TYR A 665 12.53 -15.33 -24.37
N HIS A 666 11.38 -14.82 -24.82
CA HIS A 666 10.24 -15.67 -25.17
C HIS A 666 10.53 -16.52 -26.40
N GLU A 667 11.19 -15.95 -27.41
CA GLU A 667 11.64 -16.68 -28.60
C GLU A 667 12.70 -17.72 -28.26
N GLU A 668 13.70 -17.39 -27.44
CA GLU A 668 14.72 -18.35 -26.99
C GLU A 668 14.10 -19.46 -26.14
N ILE A 669 13.18 -19.15 -25.22
CA ILE A 669 12.50 -20.18 -24.40
C ILE A 669 11.56 -21.03 -25.25
N TRP A 670 10.93 -20.44 -26.27
CA TRP A 670 10.12 -21.16 -27.24
C TRP A 670 10.97 -22.12 -28.08
N SER A 671 12.16 -21.70 -28.52
CA SER A 671 13.04 -22.52 -29.34
C SER A 671 13.62 -23.71 -28.57
N LEU A 672 13.76 -23.63 -27.24
CA LEU A 672 14.10 -24.80 -26.38
C LEU A 672 13.07 -25.94 -26.47
N GLN A 673 11.86 -25.67 -26.97
CA GLN A 673 10.83 -26.67 -27.19
C GLN A 673 11.00 -27.42 -28.52
N SER A 674 11.78 -26.87 -29.44
CA SER A 674 12.12 -27.48 -30.73
C SER A 674 13.50 -28.12 -30.60
N GLU A 675 13.69 -29.38 -31.01
CA GLU A 675 14.94 -30.14 -30.82
C GLU A 675 16.20 -29.59 -31.56
N VAL A 676 16.22 -28.32 -31.97
CA VAL A 676 17.18 -27.78 -32.95
C VAL A 676 18.43 -27.12 -32.32
N LEU A 677 18.55 -27.02 -30.99
CA LEU A 677 19.73 -26.37 -30.36
C LEU A 677 20.42 -27.25 -29.32
N GLN A 678 20.90 -28.42 -29.75
CA GLN A 678 21.86 -29.23 -28.99
C GLN A 678 23.30 -29.16 -29.55
N SER A 679 23.65 -28.18 -30.39
CA SER A 679 24.97 -28.14 -31.06
C SER A 679 25.75 -26.82 -30.92
N LEU A 680 25.61 -26.07 -29.82
CA LEU A 680 26.52 -24.95 -29.53
C LEU A 680 26.89 -24.96 -28.04
N VAL A 681 27.88 -25.80 -27.72
CA VAL A 681 28.76 -25.67 -26.54
C VAL A 681 29.95 -24.82 -26.95
#